data_AF-A0A7J7X5E9-F1
#
_entry.id   AF-A0A7J7X5E9-F1
#
_cell.length_a   1.000
_cell.length_b   1.000
_cell.length_c   1.000
_cell.angle_alpha   90.00
_cell.angle_beta   90.00
_cell.angle_gamma   90.00
#
_symmetry.space_group_name_H-M   'P 1'
#
loop_
_entity.id
_entity.type
_entity.pdbx_description
1 polymer ?
#
loop_
_entity_poly.entity_id
_entity_poly.type
_entity_poly.pdbx_seq_one_letter_code
_entity_poly.pdbx_strand_id
1 'polypeptide(L)'
;MAGPGPGAALESPRQLLGRIRFLAEAAQNLRAGRPLPAALAFVPREVLYKLYKDPAGPSRVLLPVWEAEGLGLRVGAPGPAPGTGSGPLRAARDSIELRRGACVRTTGEELCNGHGLWVKLTKEQLAEHLGDCGLEEGWLLVCRPAEGGARLVPIDTPDHLQRQQQLFGVDYRPLLRWEQVVDLTYSHRLGSRPQPAEAYTEAVQRLLYVPPTWTYECDEDLIHFLYDHLGKEDENLGSVKQYVESIDVSSYTEEFNVSCLTDSNADTYWESDGSQCQHWVRLTMKKGTIVKKLLLTVDTTDDNFMPKRVVVYGGEGDNLKKLSDVSIDETLIGDVCVLEDMTVHLPIIEIRIVECRDDGIDVRLRGVKIKSSRQRELGLNADLFQPTSLVRYPRLEGTDPEVLYRRAVLLQRFIKILDSVLHHLVPAWDHTLGTFSEIKQVKQFLLLSRQRPGLVAQCLRDSESSKPSFMPRLYINRRLAMEHRACPLRDPASKNAVFTQVYEGLKPSDKYEKPLDYRWPMRYDQWWECKFIAEGIIDQGGGFRDSLADMSEELCPSSADTPVPLPFFVRTANQGNGTGEARDMYVPNPSCRDFAKYEWIGQLMGAALRGKEFLVLALPGFVWKQLSGEEVSWSKDFPAVDSVLVKLLEVMEGMDKETFEFKFGKELTFTTVLSDQQVVELIPGGTGIVVGYEDRSRFIQLVQKARLEESREQVAAMQAGLLKVVPQAVLDLLTWQELEKKVCGDPEVTVDALRKLTRFEDFEPSDTRVQYFWEALNNFTNEDRSRFLRFVTGRSRLPARIYIYPDKLGYETTDALPESSTCSSTLFLPHYASAKVCEEKLRYAAYNCVAIDTDMSPWEE
;
A
#
# COMPACT_ATOMS: atom_id res chain seq x y z
N MET A 1 -19.16 -42.80 -6.90
CA MET A 1 -19.01 -41.60 -6.04
C MET A 1 -17.77 -41.79 -5.17
N ALA A 2 -16.61 -41.49 -5.71
CA ALA A 2 -15.35 -41.47 -4.96
C ALA A 2 -15.13 -40.03 -4.49
N GLY A 3 -14.98 -39.84 -3.19
CA GLY A 3 -14.67 -38.53 -2.60
C GLY A 3 -13.26 -38.07 -2.97
N PRO A 4 -12.97 -36.75 -2.88
CA PRO A 4 -11.63 -36.25 -3.16
C PRO A 4 -10.66 -36.70 -2.06
N GLY A 5 -9.45 -37.08 -2.49
CA GLY A 5 -8.34 -37.49 -1.61
C GLY A 5 -7.73 -36.33 -0.80
N PRO A 6 -6.88 -36.62 0.19
CA PRO A 6 -6.39 -35.64 1.14
C PRO A 6 -5.18 -34.89 0.58
N GLY A 7 -5.37 -33.65 0.14
CA GLY A 7 -4.30 -32.72 -0.23
C GLY A 7 -4.90 -31.49 -0.89
N ALA A 8 -4.85 -30.35 -0.19
CA ALA A 8 -5.67 -29.14 -0.37
C ALA A 8 -7.15 -29.35 -0.01
N ALA A 9 -7.47 -29.21 1.28
CA ALA A 9 -8.86 -29.07 1.68
C ALA A 9 -9.38 -27.75 1.10
N LEU A 10 -10.17 -27.80 0.02
CA LEU A 10 -11.07 -26.70 -0.33
C LEU A 10 -11.78 -26.27 0.96
N GLU A 11 -11.64 -25.00 1.35
CA GLU A 11 -12.33 -24.49 2.53
C GLU A 11 -13.83 -24.75 2.36
N SER A 12 -14.43 -25.40 3.36
CA SER A 12 -15.86 -25.69 3.26
C SER A 12 -16.63 -24.37 3.16
N PRO A 13 -17.70 -24.24 2.36
CA PRO A 13 -18.48 -23.00 2.27
C PRO A 13 -18.95 -22.46 3.63
N ARG A 14 -19.10 -23.37 4.62
CA ARG A 14 -19.46 -23.02 6.00
C ARG A 14 -18.34 -22.31 6.75
N GLN A 15 -17.09 -22.68 6.49
CA GLN A 15 -15.89 -22.05 7.05
C GLN A 15 -15.69 -20.66 6.45
N LEU A 16 -15.82 -20.54 5.13
CA LEU A 16 -15.81 -19.26 4.43
C LEU A 16 -16.86 -18.30 5.03
N LEU A 17 -18.13 -18.71 5.09
CA LEU A 17 -19.19 -17.89 5.70
C LEU A 17 -18.94 -17.58 7.18
N GLY A 18 -18.33 -18.52 7.93
CA GLY A 18 -17.93 -18.30 9.31
C GLY A 18 -16.91 -17.17 9.44
N ARG A 19 -15.84 -17.20 8.64
CA ARG A 19 -14.83 -16.13 8.63
C ARG A 19 -15.39 -14.77 8.25
N ILE A 20 -16.30 -14.72 7.28
CA ILE A 20 -16.94 -13.46 6.88
C ILE A 20 -17.76 -12.88 8.05
N ARG A 21 -18.51 -13.71 8.79
CA ARG A 21 -19.25 -13.26 9.98
C ARG A 21 -18.33 -12.75 11.08
N PHE A 22 -17.21 -13.43 11.30
CA PHE A 22 -16.18 -12.96 12.21
C PHE A 22 -15.66 -11.57 11.81
N LEU A 23 -15.35 -11.37 10.52
CA LEU A 23 -14.85 -10.10 10.02
C LEU A 23 -15.86 -8.96 10.19
N ALA A 24 -17.16 -9.23 9.99
CA ALA A 24 -18.22 -8.25 10.23
C ALA A 24 -18.28 -7.83 11.71
N GLU A 25 -18.31 -8.79 12.65
CA GLU A 25 -18.29 -8.48 14.08
C GLU A 25 -17.00 -7.75 14.49
N ALA A 26 -15.84 -8.18 13.98
CA ALA A 26 -14.56 -7.54 14.23
C ALA A 26 -14.52 -6.10 13.72
N ALA A 27 -15.08 -5.84 12.52
CA ALA A 27 -15.17 -4.49 11.96
C ALA A 27 -16.04 -3.56 12.83
N GLN A 28 -17.19 -4.03 13.32
CA GLN A 28 -18.01 -3.28 14.28
C GLN A 28 -17.24 -2.94 15.56
N ASN A 29 -16.53 -3.93 16.12
CA ASN A 29 -15.76 -3.73 17.34
C ASN A 29 -14.63 -2.72 17.15
N LEU A 30 -13.91 -2.75 16.02
CA LEU A 30 -12.88 -1.76 15.68
C LEU A 30 -13.48 -0.35 15.61
N ARG A 31 -14.58 -0.16 14.87
CA ARG A 31 -15.25 1.15 14.76
C ARG A 31 -15.72 1.70 16.11
N ALA A 32 -16.15 0.80 17.00
CA ALA A 32 -16.63 1.16 18.33
C ALA A 32 -15.51 1.35 19.37
N GLY A 33 -14.23 1.20 19.00
CA GLY A 33 -13.11 1.24 19.93
C GLY A 33 -13.14 0.11 20.98
N ARG A 34 -13.72 -1.04 20.63
CA ARG A 34 -13.92 -2.19 21.53
C ARG A 34 -12.85 -3.28 21.31
N PRO A 35 -12.66 -4.20 22.27
CA PRO A 35 -11.85 -5.39 22.07
C PRO A 35 -12.32 -6.21 20.87
N LEU A 36 -11.36 -6.78 20.13
CA LEU A 36 -11.67 -7.73 19.05
C LEU A 36 -12.25 -9.03 19.63
N PRO A 37 -12.94 -9.87 18.83
CA PRO A 37 -13.53 -11.10 19.34
C PRO A 37 -12.50 -12.04 19.99
N ALA A 38 -12.83 -12.61 21.14
CA ALA A 38 -11.91 -13.40 21.98
C ALA A 38 -11.30 -14.62 21.26
N ALA A 39 -12.00 -15.18 20.27
CA ALA A 39 -11.48 -16.26 19.43
C ALA A 39 -10.17 -15.88 18.71
N LEU A 40 -10.02 -14.61 18.31
CA LEU A 40 -8.81 -14.08 17.67
C LEU A 40 -7.63 -13.98 18.64
N ALA A 41 -7.94 -13.73 19.91
CA ALA A 41 -6.97 -13.58 21.00
C ALA A 41 -6.62 -14.92 21.67
N PHE A 42 -7.08 -16.06 21.14
CA PHE A 42 -6.78 -17.36 21.71
C PHE A 42 -5.25 -17.60 21.80
N VAL A 43 -4.84 -18.05 22.98
CA VAL A 43 -3.47 -18.45 23.32
C VAL A 43 -3.57 -19.75 24.11
N PRO A 44 -2.99 -20.88 23.67
CA PRO A 44 -3.03 -22.12 24.44
C PRO A 44 -2.21 -22.01 25.73
N ARG A 45 -2.70 -22.61 26.81
CA ARG A 45 -2.00 -22.71 28.11
C ARG A 45 -0.73 -23.55 28.02
N GLU A 46 -0.75 -24.58 27.16
CA GLU A 46 0.39 -25.46 26.97
C GLU A 46 0.73 -25.65 25.49
N VAL A 47 2.01 -25.46 25.17
CA VAL A 47 2.65 -25.79 23.89
C VAL A 47 3.94 -26.54 24.20
N LEU A 48 4.17 -27.64 23.49
CA LEU A 48 5.37 -28.44 23.67
C LEU A 48 6.39 -28.07 22.60
N TYR A 49 7.61 -27.72 23.02
CA TYR A 49 8.71 -27.40 22.10
C TYR A 49 9.82 -28.43 22.20
N LYS A 50 10.29 -28.93 21.05
CA LYS A 50 11.42 -29.85 20.93
C LYS A 50 12.70 -29.09 20.57
N LEU A 51 13.80 -29.44 21.24
CA LEU A 51 15.12 -28.89 20.93
C LEU A 51 15.65 -29.45 19.60
N TYR A 52 15.76 -28.58 18.59
CA TYR A 52 16.37 -28.87 17.29
C TYR A 52 17.78 -28.27 17.20
N LYS A 53 18.73 -29.04 16.66
CA LYS A 53 20.16 -28.69 16.64
C LYS A 53 20.88 -29.19 15.39
N ASP A 54 21.89 -28.43 14.97
CA ASP A 54 22.92 -28.83 14.01
C ASP A 54 23.76 -30.03 14.53
N PRO A 55 24.13 -31.04 13.72
CA PRO A 55 24.72 -32.31 14.18
C PRO A 55 26.02 -32.19 14.98
N ALA A 56 26.74 -31.07 14.86
CA ALA A 56 28.11 -30.90 15.34
C ALA A 56 28.28 -30.31 16.77
N GLY A 57 27.21 -29.92 17.47
CA GLY A 57 27.35 -29.24 18.78
C GLY A 57 27.13 -30.13 20.03
N PRO A 58 27.32 -29.57 21.24
CA PRO A 58 27.25 -30.30 22.53
C PRO A 58 25.93 -31.05 22.82
N SER A 59 25.97 -32.15 23.56
CA SER A 59 24.79 -32.98 23.86
C SER A 59 23.76 -32.35 24.82
N ARG A 60 24.18 -31.31 25.55
CA ARG A 60 23.40 -30.52 26.51
C ARG A 60 23.38 -29.06 26.08
N VAL A 61 22.26 -28.39 26.27
CA VAL A 61 22.06 -26.97 25.97
C VAL A 61 21.46 -26.29 27.20
N LEU A 62 22.08 -25.21 27.64
CA LEU A 62 21.53 -24.31 28.66
C LEU A 62 20.69 -23.24 27.96
N LEU A 63 19.41 -23.18 28.31
CA LEU A 63 18.47 -22.17 27.83
C LEU A 63 18.25 -21.15 28.95
N PRO A 64 18.79 -19.93 28.82
CA PRO A 64 18.61 -18.90 29.84
C PRO A 64 17.14 -18.50 29.97
N VAL A 65 16.68 -18.30 31.21
CA VAL A 65 15.34 -17.83 31.55
C VAL A 65 15.39 -16.33 31.88
N TRP A 66 14.47 -15.59 31.25
CA TRP A 66 14.43 -14.13 31.28
C TRP A 66 13.15 -13.62 31.94
N GLU A 67 13.24 -12.50 32.65
CA GLU A 67 12.06 -11.76 33.12
C GLU A 67 11.61 -10.75 32.06
N ALA A 68 10.35 -10.32 32.12
CA ALA A 68 9.81 -9.30 31.21
C ALA A 68 10.64 -7.99 31.21
N GLU A 69 11.10 -7.54 32.37
CA GLU A 69 11.97 -6.36 32.50
C GLU A 69 13.34 -6.55 31.84
N GLY A 70 13.86 -7.79 31.85
CA GLY A 70 15.12 -8.13 31.21
C GLY A 70 15.06 -8.12 29.68
N LEU A 71 13.85 -8.15 29.12
CA LEU A 71 13.57 -8.09 27.68
C LEU A 71 13.24 -6.68 27.18
N GLY A 72 13.31 -5.66 28.04
CA GLY A 72 13.04 -4.26 27.66
C GLY A 72 11.55 -3.91 27.56
N LEU A 73 10.65 -4.72 28.12
CA LEU A 73 9.19 -4.58 27.98
C LEU A 73 8.54 -3.57 28.94
N ARG A 74 9.30 -2.87 29.78
CA ARG A 74 8.79 -1.86 30.71
C ARG A 74 9.61 -0.57 30.64
N VAL A 75 8.96 0.54 30.36
CA VAL A 75 9.55 1.89 30.43
C VAL A 75 9.58 2.33 31.89
N GLY A 76 10.78 2.58 32.45
CA GLY A 76 10.92 3.04 33.84
C GLY A 76 12.34 3.03 34.45
N ALA A 77 13.37 2.56 33.76
CA ALA A 77 14.76 2.68 34.21
C ALA A 77 15.55 3.61 33.26
N PRO A 78 16.39 4.52 33.76
CA PRO A 78 17.12 5.48 32.94
C PRO A 78 18.15 4.75 32.06
N GLY A 79 17.95 4.78 30.74
CA GLY A 79 18.90 4.31 29.73
C GLY A 79 19.50 5.47 28.93
N PRO A 80 20.72 5.32 28.38
CA PRO A 80 21.48 6.42 27.81
C PRO A 80 20.98 6.87 26.42
N ALA A 81 21.49 8.03 26.01
CA ALA A 81 21.11 8.83 24.84
C ALA A 81 21.01 8.06 23.49
N PRO A 82 20.18 8.56 22.55
CA PRO A 82 19.84 7.86 21.32
C PRO A 82 20.99 7.93 20.29
N GLY A 83 21.34 6.80 19.68
CA GLY A 83 22.31 6.80 18.57
C GLY A 83 22.93 5.46 18.15
N THR A 84 22.72 4.35 18.87
CA THR A 84 23.21 3.02 18.44
C THR A 84 22.19 1.94 18.78
N GLY A 85 21.99 0.98 17.87
CA GLY A 85 20.95 -0.04 17.95
C GLY A 85 21.02 -0.94 19.19
N SER A 86 19.88 -1.59 19.48
CA SER A 86 19.62 -2.59 20.54
C SER A 86 20.39 -2.37 21.85
N GLY A 87 19.74 -1.77 22.84
CA GLY A 87 20.28 -1.75 24.20
C GLY A 87 20.61 -3.18 24.69
N PRO A 88 21.64 -3.38 25.51
CA PRO A 88 22.01 -4.71 25.98
C PRO A 88 20.88 -5.31 26.85
N LEU A 89 20.48 -6.53 26.52
CA LEU A 89 19.69 -7.39 27.41
C LEU A 89 20.35 -7.43 28.80
N ARG A 90 19.55 -7.34 29.87
CA ARG A 90 20.06 -7.50 31.25
C ARG A 90 20.56 -8.95 31.49
N ALA A 91 21.11 -9.29 32.65
CA ALA A 91 21.52 -10.67 32.89
C ALA A 91 20.30 -11.61 33.01
N ALA A 92 20.37 -12.81 32.41
CA ALA A 92 19.40 -13.87 32.65
C ALA A 92 19.43 -14.29 34.14
N ARG A 93 18.27 -14.63 34.71
CA ARG A 93 18.20 -15.02 36.13
C ARG A 93 18.62 -16.45 36.38
N ASP A 94 18.15 -17.36 35.53
CA ASP A 94 18.38 -18.81 35.63
C ASP A 94 18.61 -19.45 34.26
N SER A 95 18.84 -20.77 34.19
CA SER A 95 18.96 -21.51 32.93
C SER A 95 18.40 -22.93 33.03
N ILE A 96 17.59 -23.32 32.06
CA ILE A 96 17.05 -24.68 31.92
C ILE A 96 18.02 -25.53 31.08
N GLU A 97 18.47 -26.66 31.63
CA GLU A 97 19.33 -27.60 30.90
C GLU A 97 18.49 -28.64 30.13
N LEU A 98 18.59 -28.67 28.80
CA LEU A 98 17.93 -29.65 27.94
C LEU A 98 18.93 -30.55 27.20
N ARG A 99 18.59 -31.84 27.08
CA ARG A 99 19.31 -32.81 26.24
C ARG A 99 18.78 -32.81 24.82
N ARG A 100 19.59 -33.28 23.86
CA ARG A 100 19.16 -33.45 22.45
C ARG A 100 17.87 -34.28 22.37
N GLY A 101 16.86 -33.74 21.69
CA GLY A 101 15.56 -34.39 21.52
C GLY A 101 14.60 -34.27 22.71
N ALA A 102 15.03 -33.67 23.83
CA ALA A 102 14.15 -33.32 24.93
C ALA A 102 13.13 -32.26 24.51
N CYS A 103 12.01 -32.24 25.22
CA CYS A 103 10.96 -31.27 25.03
C CYS A 103 10.81 -30.39 26.28
N VAL A 104 10.36 -29.17 26.10
CA VAL A 104 10.01 -28.22 27.16
C VAL A 104 8.55 -27.79 26.96
N ARG A 105 7.79 -27.73 28.05
CA ARG A 105 6.42 -27.21 28.04
C ARG A 105 6.45 -25.72 28.34
N THR A 106 5.78 -24.95 27.50
CA THR A 106 5.64 -23.50 27.63
C THR A 106 4.19 -23.11 27.43
N THR A 107 3.84 -21.83 27.60
CA THR A 107 2.57 -21.32 27.09
C THR A 107 2.69 -21.04 25.59
N GLY A 108 1.56 -20.75 24.93
CA GLY A 108 1.55 -20.22 23.57
C GLY A 108 1.72 -18.70 23.47
N GLU A 109 2.04 -18.02 24.58
CA GLU A 109 2.29 -16.57 24.55
C GLU A 109 3.68 -16.31 23.97
N GLU A 110 3.71 -15.69 22.79
CA GLU A 110 4.90 -15.39 22.03
C GLU A 110 5.21 -13.88 22.06
N LEU A 111 6.49 -13.55 22.05
CA LEU A 111 7.01 -12.20 21.91
C LEU A 111 8.20 -12.23 20.96
N CYS A 112 8.22 -11.35 19.97
CA CYS A 112 9.37 -11.19 19.08
C CYS A 112 9.98 -9.80 19.28
N ASN A 113 11.30 -9.74 19.46
CA ASN A 113 12.07 -8.50 19.50
C ASN A 113 13.37 -8.64 18.69
N GLY A 114 14.23 -7.63 18.67
CA GLY A 114 15.52 -7.63 17.95
C GLY A 114 16.49 -8.74 18.39
N HIS A 115 16.27 -9.36 19.56
CA HIS A 115 17.08 -10.47 20.05
C HIS A 115 16.56 -11.85 19.61
N GLY A 116 15.27 -11.96 19.29
CA GLY A 116 14.68 -13.20 18.79
C GLY A 116 13.21 -13.38 19.14
N LEU A 117 12.74 -14.61 18.93
CA LEU A 117 11.40 -15.06 19.29
C LEU A 117 11.46 -15.70 20.67
N TRP A 118 10.58 -15.29 21.56
CA TRP A 118 10.49 -15.69 22.95
C TRP A 118 9.14 -16.33 23.22
N VAL A 119 9.13 -17.34 24.08
CA VAL A 119 7.90 -17.99 24.60
C VAL A 119 7.88 -17.92 26.11
N LYS A 120 6.68 -17.76 26.66
CA LYS A 120 6.51 -17.59 28.10
C LYS A 120 6.37 -18.92 28.83
N LEU A 121 6.87 -18.95 30.05
CA LEU A 121 6.72 -20.00 31.05
C LEU A 121 5.90 -19.47 32.22
N THR A 122 4.95 -20.28 32.68
CA THR A 122 4.26 -20.05 33.96
C THR A 122 5.15 -20.48 35.14
N LYS A 123 4.80 -20.05 36.36
CA LYS A 123 5.39 -20.54 37.61
C LYS A 123 5.41 -22.07 37.71
N GLU A 124 4.33 -22.73 37.31
CA GLU A 124 4.21 -24.19 37.30
C GLU A 124 5.25 -24.83 36.36
N GLN A 125 5.38 -24.30 35.14
CA GLN A 125 6.32 -24.79 34.12
C GLN A 125 7.79 -24.48 34.48
N LEU A 126 8.05 -23.37 35.17
CA LEU A 126 9.37 -23.06 35.72
C LEU A 126 9.76 -24.07 36.80
N ALA A 127 8.84 -24.39 37.70
CA ALA A 127 9.07 -25.33 38.80
C ALA A 127 9.40 -26.75 38.32
N GLU A 128 8.93 -27.16 37.14
CA GLU A 128 9.26 -28.46 36.53
C GLU A 128 10.76 -28.62 36.23
N HIS A 129 11.46 -27.52 35.95
CA HIS A 129 12.86 -27.54 35.54
C HIS A 129 13.80 -26.96 36.60
N LEU A 130 13.35 -25.97 37.36
CA LEU A 130 14.18 -25.18 38.28
C LEU A 130 13.77 -25.34 39.76
N GLY A 131 12.65 -26.01 40.06
CA GLY A 131 12.05 -25.99 41.40
C GLY A 131 11.47 -24.61 41.76
N ASP A 132 11.34 -24.31 43.05
CA ASP A 132 10.89 -22.98 43.49
C ASP A 132 12.02 -21.93 43.30
N CYS A 133 12.04 -21.31 42.12
CA CYS A 133 13.01 -20.29 41.74
C CYS A 133 12.55 -18.86 42.10
N GLY A 134 11.41 -18.69 42.79
CA GLY A 134 10.87 -17.38 43.19
C GLY A 134 10.38 -16.51 42.03
N LEU A 135 10.32 -17.04 40.81
CA LEU A 135 9.79 -16.38 39.61
C LEU A 135 8.31 -16.73 39.41
N GLU A 136 7.46 -15.72 39.25
CA GLU A 136 6.04 -15.93 38.89
C GLU A 136 5.86 -16.26 37.39
N GLU A 137 6.77 -15.78 36.54
CA GLU A 137 6.80 -16.05 35.11
C GLU A 137 8.24 -15.91 34.57
N GLY A 138 8.48 -16.51 33.40
CA GLY A 138 9.77 -16.44 32.72
C GLY A 138 9.63 -16.55 31.22
N TRP A 139 10.68 -16.19 30.49
CA TRP A 139 10.73 -16.21 29.03
C TRP A 139 11.92 -17.03 28.54
N LEU A 140 11.68 -17.86 27.54
CA LEU A 140 12.69 -18.65 26.85
C LEU A 140 12.88 -18.19 25.42
N LEU A 141 14.14 -18.06 25.01
CA LEU A 141 14.49 -17.79 23.62
C LEU A 141 14.25 -19.03 22.77
N VAL A 142 13.26 -18.95 21.87
CA VAL A 142 12.95 -19.99 20.88
C VAL A 142 14.01 -20.02 19.80
N CYS A 143 14.31 -18.85 19.20
CA CYS A 143 15.35 -18.70 18.21
C CYS A 143 15.77 -17.25 17.98
N ARG A 144 16.98 -17.06 17.44
CA ARG A 144 17.55 -15.76 17.08
C ARG A 144 17.25 -15.40 15.61
N PRO A 145 17.33 -14.10 15.24
CA PRO A 145 17.18 -13.67 13.84
C PRO A 145 18.29 -14.20 12.93
N ALA A 146 19.53 -14.25 13.44
CA ALA A 146 20.66 -14.81 12.70
C ALA A 146 20.55 -16.34 12.55
N GLU A 147 21.05 -16.88 11.44
CA GLU A 147 21.09 -18.32 11.21
C GLU A 147 22.11 -19.05 12.11
N GLY A 148 21.83 -20.32 12.42
CA GLY A 148 22.68 -21.20 13.22
C GLY A 148 22.32 -21.24 14.72
N GLY A 149 22.76 -22.30 15.42
CA GLY A 149 22.55 -22.49 16.86
C GLY A 149 21.34 -23.36 17.26
N ALA A 150 21.21 -23.60 18.56
CA ALA A 150 20.09 -24.36 19.13
C ALA A 150 18.78 -23.57 18.97
N ARG A 151 17.70 -24.27 18.59
CA ARG A 151 16.36 -23.68 18.51
C ARG A 151 15.30 -24.60 19.09
N LEU A 152 14.23 -24.01 19.58
CA LEU A 152 13.03 -24.70 19.98
C LEU A 152 12.04 -24.74 18.80
N VAL A 153 11.44 -25.90 18.55
CA VAL A 153 10.44 -26.09 17.48
C VAL A 153 9.17 -26.65 18.11
N PRO A 154 8.00 -26.02 17.91
CA PRO A 154 6.75 -26.52 18.47
C PRO A 154 6.41 -27.90 17.88
N ILE A 155 5.87 -28.80 18.70
CA ILE A 155 5.43 -30.13 18.29
C ILE A 155 3.98 -30.37 18.71
N ASP A 156 3.19 -30.96 17.80
CA ASP A 156 1.75 -31.13 17.99
C ASP A 156 1.39 -32.26 18.99
N THR A 157 2.35 -33.05 19.48
CA THR A 157 2.29 -33.98 20.65
C THR A 157 3.57 -34.85 20.74
N PRO A 158 3.92 -35.40 21.91
CA PRO A 158 4.87 -36.51 22.01
C PRO A 158 4.21 -37.79 21.46
N ASP A 159 4.97 -38.62 20.75
CA ASP A 159 4.52 -39.93 20.28
C ASP A 159 3.81 -40.70 21.41
N HIS A 160 2.63 -41.29 21.13
CA HIS A 160 1.80 -42.18 22.00
C HIS A 160 0.47 -41.65 22.59
N LEU A 161 -0.42 -41.07 21.78
CA LEU A 161 -1.87 -41.29 22.00
C LEU A 161 -2.34 -42.39 21.04
N GLN A 162 -2.45 -43.61 21.57
CA GLN A 162 -3.14 -44.72 20.90
C GLN A 162 -4.55 -44.24 20.54
N ARG A 163 -4.91 -44.29 19.25
CA ARG A 163 -6.31 -44.19 18.81
C ARG A 163 -7.11 -45.28 19.53
N GLN A 164 -7.82 -44.96 20.60
CA GLN A 164 -8.91 -45.82 21.05
C GLN A 164 -10.11 -45.50 20.16
N GLN A 165 -10.39 -46.36 19.18
CA GLN A 165 -11.67 -46.33 18.49
C GLN A 165 -12.78 -46.64 19.51
N GLN A 166 -13.54 -45.63 19.91
CA GLN A 166 -14.85 -45.87 20.55
C GLN A 166 -15.90 -46.13 19.46
N LEU A 167 -16.82 -47.06 19.73
CA LEU A 167 -17.80 -47.57 18.76
C LEU A 167 -18.71 -46.48 18.14
N PHE A 168 -18.83 -45.28 18.73
CA PHE A 168 -19.73 -44.21 18.25
C PHE A 168 -19.18 -42.77 18.42
N GLY A 169 -17.86 -42.56 18.47
CA GLY A 169 -17.27 -41.22 18.68
C GLY A 169 -15.97 -40.98 17.89
N VAL A 170 -15.76 -39.74 17.44
CA VAL A 170 -14.48 -39.28 16.88
C VAL A 170 -13.76 -38.49 17.96
N ASP A 171 -12.63 -38.98 18.44
CA ASP A 171 -11.74 -38.19 19.29
C ASP A 171 -11.14 -37.04 18.45
N TYR A 172 -11.48 -35.80 18.80
CA TYR A 172 -10.85 -34.63 18.19
C TYR A 172 -9.58 -34.29 18.95
N ARG A 173 -8.50 -34.03 18.22
CA ARG A 173 -7.33 -33.36 18.80
C ARG A 173 -7.76 -31.96 19.26
N PRO A 174 -7.38 -31.51 20.46
CA PRO A 174 -7.62 -30.15 20.91
C PRO A 174 -7.06 -29.14 19.90
N LEU A 175 -7.82 -28.08 19.61
CA LEU A 175 -7.38 -27.03 18.71
C LEU A 175 -6.38 -26.12 19.44
N LEU A 176 -5.16 -26.02 18.91
CA LEU A 176 -4.07 -25.24 19.51
C LEU A 176 -3.88 -23.88 18.82
N ARG A 177 -4.45 -23.68 17.64
CA ARG A 177 -4.25 -22.47 16.83
C ARG A 177 -5.48 -21.57 16.87
N TRP A 178 -5.27 -20.27 17.01
CA TRP A 178 -6.34 -19.29 17.09
C TRP A 178 -7.20 -19.26 15.82
N GLU A 179 -6.63 -19.52 14.64
CA GLU A 179 -7.38 -19.59 13.37
C GLU A 179 -8.47 -20.67 13.43
N GLN A 180 -8.12 -21.81 14.02
CA GLN A 180 -9.04 -22.94 14.18
C GLN A 180 -10.13 -22.62 15.21
N VAL A 181 -9.81 -21.82 16.24
CA VAL A 181 -10.78 -21.35 17.23
C VAL A 181 -11.75 -20.34 16.60
N VAL A 182 -11.28 -19.43 15.75
CA VAL A 182 -12.15 -18.56 14.94
C VAL A 182 -13.07 -19.41 14.07
N ASP A 183 -12.51 -20.34 13.29
CA ASP A 183 -13.29 -21.22 12.41
C ASP A 183 -14.32 -22.05 13.20
N LEU A 184 -13.96 -22.56 14.39
CA LEU A 184 -14.88 -23.29 15.26
C LEU A 184 -16.00 -22.40 15.81
N THR A 185 -15.67 -21.18 16.21
CA THR A 185 -16.60 -20.24 16.86
C THR A 185 -17.67 -19.76 15.88
N TYR A 186 -17.28 -19.47 14.64
CA TYR A 186 -18.15 -18.81 13.67
C TYR A 186 -18.76 -19.74 12.60
N SER A 187 -18.22 -20.94 12.42
CA SER A 187 -18.76 -21.89 11.43
C SER A 187 -19.83 -22.80 12.02
N HIS A 188 -20.99 -22.92 11.36
CA HIS A 188 -21.99 -23.89 11.76
C HIS A 188 -21.57 -25.32 11.40
N ARG A 189 -21.49 -26.20 12.40
CA ARG A 189 -21.19 -27.63 12.22
C ARG A 189 -22.35 -28.51 12.72
N LEU A 190 -22.55 -29.64 12.05
CA LEU A 190 -23.46 -30.70 12.50
C LEU A 190 -22.62 -31.78 13.20
N GLY A 191 -23.08 -32.29 14.35
CA GLY A 191 -22.40 -33.33 15.12
C GLY A 191 -21.50 -32.81 16.25
N SER A 192 -20.66 -33.71 16.80
CA SER A 192 -19.70 -33.43 17.87
C SER A 192 -18.69 -32.36 17.46
N ARG A 193 -18.47 -31.37 18.33
CA ARG A 193 -17.56 -30.25 18.07
C ARG A 193 -16.14 -30.58 18.58
N PRO A 194 -15.07 -30.33 17.80
CA PRO A 194 -13.73 -30.28 18.37
C PRO A 194 -13.71 -29.19 19.44
N GLN A 195 -12.96 -29.41 20.52
CA GLN A 195 -12.80 -28.42 21.58
C GLN A 195 -11.45 -27.72 21.43
N PRO A 196 -11.38 -26.40 21.69
CA PRO A 196 -10.09 -25.74 21.82
C PRO A 196 -9.34 -26.30 23.03
N ALA A 197 -8.01 -26.28 22.96
CA ALA A 197 -7.19 -26.52 24.14
C ALA A 197 -7.48 -25.47 25.22
N GLU A 198 -7.10 -25.75 26.46
CA GLU A 198 -7.25 -24.79 27.55
C GLU A 198 -6.53 -23.48 27.20
N ALA A 199 -7.24 -22.36 27.31
CA ALA A 199 -6.69 -21.04 27.00
C ALA A 199 -5.87 -20.51 28.19
N TYR A 200 -4.77 -19.83 27.90
CA TYR A 200 -4.02 -19.06 28.89
C TYR A 200 -4.74 -17.72 29.16
N THR A 201 -5.67 -17.72 30.11
CA THR A 201 -6.62 -16.63 30.36
C THR A 201 -5.93 -15.26 30.50
N GLU A 202 -4.81 -15.19 31.21
CA GLU A 202 -4.07 -13.96 31.46
C GLU A 202 -3.48 -13.38 30.16
N ALA A 203 -2.97 -14.23 29.26
CA ALA A 203 -2.47 -13.78 27.96
C ALA A 203 -3.62 -13.31 27.05
N VAL A 204 -4.76 -14.01 27.07
CA VAL A 204 -5.96 -13.58 26.32
C VAL A 204 -6.45 -12.22 26.81
N GLN A 205 -6.51 -11.99 28.12
CA GLN A 205 -6.89 -10.69 28.70
C GLN A 205 -5.91 -9.57 28.31
N ARG A 206 -4.60 -9.85 28.32
CA ARG A 206 -3.58 -8.88 27.87
C ARG A 206 -3.73 -8.51 26.40
N LEU A 207 -4.01 -9.48 25.52
CA LEU A 207 -4.24 -9.23 24.10
C LEU A 207 -5.52 -8.42 23.86
N LEU A 208 -6.58 -8.69 24.62
CA LEU A 208 -7.89 -8.02 24.48
C LEU A 208 -7.95 -6.64 25.16
N TYR A 209 -6.93 -6.24 25.91
CA TYR A 209 -6.91 -4.94 26.57
C TYR A 209 -6.92 -3.80 25.54
N VAL A 210 -7.85 -2.86 25.72
CA VAL A 210 -7.98 -1.64 24.92
C VAL A 210 -7.97 -0.46 25.88
N PRO A 211 -7.05 0.53 25.71
CA PRO A 211 -7.05 1.73 26.54
C PRO A 211 -8.39 2.47 26.49
N PRO A 212 -8.86 3.11 27.58
CA PRO A 212 -10.13 3.84 27.58
C PRO A 212 -10.20 5.01 26.58
N THR A 213 -9.04 5.57 26.19
CA THR A 213 -8.91 6.65 25.20
C THR A 213 -8.69 6.14 23.79
N TRP A 214 -8.64 4.82 23.58
CA TRP A 214 -8.37 4.23 22.27
C TRP A 214 -9.59 4.36 21.36
N THR A 215 -9.38 4.94 20.19
CA THR A 215 -10.43 5.13 19.20
C THR A 215 -10.12 4.37 17.91
N TYR A 216 -11.06 4.35 16.99
CA TYR A 216 -10.86 3.76 15.67
C TYR A 216 -9.67 4.40 14.92
N GLU A 217 -9.45 5.70 15.12
CA GLU A 217 -8.33 6.45 14.51
C GLU A 217 -6.97 6.03 15.09
N CYS A 218 -6.93 5.55 16.34
CA CYS A 218 -5.73 4.94 16.89
C CYS A 218 -5.40 3.63 16.15
N ASP A 219 -6.41 2.81 15.82
CA ASP A 219 -6.17 1.61 15.01
C ASP A 219 -5.78 1.98 13.56
N GLU A 220 -6.38 3.01 12.95
CA GLU A 220 -5.97 3.50 11.62
C GLU A 220 -4.50 3.97 11.62
N ASP A 221 -4.10 4.79 12.58
CA ASP A 221 -2.71 5.23 12.73
C ASP A 221 -1.77 4.06 12.95
N LEU A 222 -2.17 3.07 13.75
CA LEU A 222 -1.38 1.87 13.96
C LEU A 222 -1.22 1.07 12.67
N ILE A 223 -2.26 0.96 11.84
CA ILE A 223 -2.20 0.33 10.52
C ILE A 223 -1.25 1.08 9.58
N HIS A 224 -1.36 2.41 9.49
CA HIS A 224 -0.48 3.24 8.67
C HIS A 224 0.97 3.15 9.15
N PHE A 225 1.19 3.21 10.46
CA PHE A 225 2.50 3.00 11.07
C PHE A 225 3.08 1.63 10.69
N LEU A 226 2.30 0.57 10.82
CA LEU A 226 2.71 -0.77 10.41
C LEU A 226 3.01 -0.83 8.90
N TYR A 227 2.21 -0.19 8.06
CA TYR A 227 2.42 -0.16 6.61
C TYR A 227 3.73 0.55 6.21
N ASP A 228 4.05 1.67 6.88
CA ASP A 228 5.28 2.42 6.63
C ASP A 228 6.54 1.68 7.09
N HIS A 229 6.44 0.87 8.16
CA HIS A 229 7.61 0.29 8.83
C HIS A 229 7.79 -1.22 8.61
N LEU A 230 6.71 -1.97 8.40
CA LEU A 230 6.76 -3.34 7.89
C LEU A 230 6.98 -3.22 6.38
N GLY A 231 8.25 -3.01 6.02
CA GLY A 231 8.64 -2.54 4.68
C GLY A 231 7.88 -3.24 3.55
N LYS A 232 7.53 -2.46 2.51
CA LYS A 232 6.87 -2.95 1.28
C LYS A 232 7.61 -4.16 0.75
N GLU A 233 7.10 -5.30 1.14
CA GLU A 233 7.77 -6.58 1.04
C GLU A 233 8.05 -6.99 -0.43
N ASP A 234 7.43 -6.29 -1.37
CA ASP A 234 7.53 -6.47 -2.83
C ASP A 234 8.55 -5.54 -3.52
N GLU A 235 9.12 -4.54 -2.84
CA GLU A 235 10.15 -3.66 -3.46
C GLU A 235 11.51 -4.37 -3.65
N ASN A 236 11.70 -5.56 -3.05
CA ASN A 236 12.91 -6.38 -3.15
C ASN A 236 12.67 -7.72 -3.86
N LEU A 237 11.86 -7.74 -4.93
CA LEU A 237 11.91 -8.86 -5.87
C LEU A 237 13.25 -8.79 -6.61
N GLY A 238 14.25 -9.51 -6.10
CA GLY A 238 15.54 -9.66 -6.74
C GLY A 238 15.49 -10.68 -7.87
N SER A 239 16.30 -10.48 -8.92
CA SER A 239 16.56 -11.53 -9.90
C SER A 239 17.02 -12.79 -9.18
N VAL A 240 16.46 -13.95 -9.52
CA VAL A 240 16.76 -15.23 -8.86
C VAL A 240 18.27 -15.52 -8.81
N LYS A 241 19.03 -15.01 -9.80
CA LYS A 241 20.50 -15.09 -9.91
C LYS A 241 21.24 -14.56 -8.67
N GLN A 242 20.63 -13.67 -7.91
CA GLN A 242 21.22 -13.14 -6.68
C GLN A 242 21.28 -14.20 -5.58
N TYR A 243 20.35 -15.16 -5.58
CA TYR A 243 20.09 -16.09 -4.48
C TYR A 243 20.47 -17.54 -4.79
N VAL A 244 20.72 -17.85 -6.06
CA VAL A 244 21.09 -19.20 -6.53
C VAL A 244 22.52 -19.22 -7.07
N GLU A 245 23.20 -20.34 -6.91
CA GLU A 245 24.51 -20.65 -7.51
C GLU A 245 24.33 -21.10 -8.97
N SER A 246 23.32 -21.93 -9.24
CA SER A 246 22.94 -22.38 -10.58
C SER A 246 21.42 -22.55 -10.71
N ILE A 247 20.97 -22.52 -11.96
CA ILE A 247 19.60 -22.87 -12.36
C ILE A 247 19.73 -23.92 -13.44
N ASP A 248 19.12 -25.06 -13.19
CA ASP A 248 19.07 -26.17 -14.12
C ASP A 248 17.62 -26.44 -14.48
N VAL A 249 17.37 -26.88 -15.71
CA VAL A 249 16.03 -27.26 -16.18
C VAL A 249 16.06 -28.64 -16.79
N SER A 250 14.90 -29.28 -16.86
CA SER A 250 14.74 -30.60 -17.48
C SER A 250 15.16 -30.61 -18.95
N SER A 251 14.80 -29.57 -19.70
CA SER A 251 15.05 -29.42 -21.13
C SER A 251 14.76 -27.98 -21.56
N TYR A 252 15.19 -27.59 -22.76
CA TYR A 252 14.87 -26.29 -23.36
C TYR A 252 15.16 -26.26 -24.87
N THR A 253 14.51 -25.35 -25.59
CA THR A 253 14.83 -25.01 -27.00
C THR A 253 15.89 -23.91 -27.08
N GLU A 254 16.72 -23.87 -28.13
CA GLU A 254 17.85 -22.93 -28.22
C GLU A 254 17.44 -21.45 -28.08
N GLU A 255 16.27 -21.08 -28.61
CA GLU A 255 15.72 -19.72 -28.57
C GLU A 255 15.08 -19.36 -27.21
N PHE A 256 14.51 -20.31 -26.48
CA PHE A 256 13.74 -20.10 -25.24
C PHE A 256 14.38 -20.84 -24.05
N ASN A 257 15.65 -20.50 -23.80
CA ASN A 257 16.50 -21.18 -22.82
C ASN A 257 16.36 -20.64 -21.38
N VAL A 258 17.13 -21.21 -20.45
CA VAL A 258 17.14 -20.87 -19.01
C VAL A 258 17.27 -19.37 -18.71
N SER A 259 17.93 -18.59 -19.57
CA SER A 259 18.14 -17.16 -19.31
C SER A 259 16.81 -16.38 -19.23
N CYS A 260 15.79 -16.82 -19.97
CA CYS A 260 14.45 -16.24 -19.98
C CYS A 260 13.72 -16.36 -18.65
N LEU A 261 14.08 -17.33 -17.80
CA LEU A 261 13.49 -17.42 -16.45
C LEU A 261 13.89 -16.27 -15.52
N THR A 262 14.87 -15.45 -15.91
CA THR A 262 15.59 -14.55 -15.00
C THR A 262 15.90 -13.17 -15.57
N ASP A 263 15.54 -12.91 -16.82
CA ASP A 263 15.80 -11.66 -17.53
C ASP A 263 14.85 -10.52 -17.11
N SER A 264 13.84 -10.84 -16.31
CA SER A 264 12.81 -9.90 -15.84
C SER A 264 11.99 -9.28 -16.97
N ASN A 265 11.94 -9.94 -18.13
CA ASN A 265 11.12 -9.55 -19.26
C ASN A 265 9.85 -10.42 -19.29
N ALA A 266 8.67 -9.79 -19.32
CA ALA A 266 7.40 -10.52 -19.34
C ALA A 266 7.07 -11.11 -20.72
N ASP A 267 7.77 -10.65 -21.77
CA ASP A 267 7.53 -11.08 -23.15
C ASP A 267 8.40 -12.28 -23.56
N THR A 268 9.37 -12.69 -22.74
CA THR A 268 10.19 -13.89 -22.94
C THR A 268 9.70 -15.04 -22.08
N TYR A 269 10.06 -16.26 -22.45
CA TYR A 269 9.71 -17.47 -21.71
C TYR A 269 10.78 -18.53 -21.88
N TRP A 270 10.90 -19.39 -20.87
CA TRP A 270 11.49 -20.71 -21.04
C TRP A 270 10.43 -21.66 -21.56
N GLU A 271 10.77 -22.42 -22.59
CA GLU A 271 9.93 -23.49 -23.12
C GLU A 271 10.65 -24.83 -22.90
N SER A 272 9.96 -25.80 -22.30
CA SER A 272 10.47 -27.16 -22.19
C SER A 272 10.38 -27.89 -23.54
N ASP A 273 11.23 -28.90 -23.72
CA ASP A 273 11.14 -29.84 -24.85
C ASP A 273 11.28 -31.27 -24.29
N GLY A 274 10.19 -32.04 -24.20
CA GLY A 274 10.27 -33.38 -23.62
C GLY A 274 8.96 -34.15 -23.50
N SER A 275 8.97 -35.18 -22.64
CA SER A 275 7.79 -36.00 -22.38
C SER A 275 6.89 -35.37 -21.31
N GLN A 276 5.58 -35.55 -21.48
CA GLN A 276 4.56 -35.03 -20.57
C GLN A 276 4.84 -35.38 -19.10
N CYS A 277 4.62 -34.43 -18.20
CA CYS A 277 4.81 -34.57 -16.74
C CYS A 277 6.26 -34.78 -16.26
N GLN A 278 7.27 -34.53 -17.10
CA GLN A 278 8.69 -34.72 -16.72
C GLN A 278 9.47 -33.40 -16.59
N HIS A 279 8.76 -32.26 -16.58
CA HIS A 279 9.37 -30.94 -16.62
C HIS A 279 9.67 -30.39 -15.24
N TRP A 280 10.88 -29.86 -15.05
CA TRP A 280 11.29 -29.30 -13.78
C TRP A 280 12.29 -28.15 -13.94
N VAL A 281 12.29 -27.27 -12.95
CA VAL A 281 13.29 -26.22 -12.73
C VAL A 281 13.95 -26.48 -11.37
N ARG A 282 15.26 -26.68 -11.36
CA ARG A 282 16.05 -26.93 -10.16
C ARG A 282 16.93 -25.73 -9.84
N LEU A 283 16.85 -25.29 -8.60
CA LEU A 283 17.56 -24.15 -8.07
C LEU A 283 18.58 -24.65 -7.05
N THR A 284 19.87 -24.44 -7.35
CA THR A 284 20.95 -24.66 -6.40
C THR A 284 21.13 -23.40 -5.58
N MET A 285 20.73 -23.43 -4.31
CA MET A 285 20.60 -22.24 -3.47
C MET A 285 21.97 -21.84 -2.88
N LYS A 286 22.31 -20.55 -2.92
CA LYS A 286 23.49 -20.04 -2.19
C LYS A 286 23.34 -20.33 -0.71
N LYS A 287 24.43 -20.72 -0.05
CA LYS A 287 24.43 -21.04 1.39
C LYS A 287 23.82 -19.92 2.23
N GLY A 288 22.87 -20.30 3.11
CA GLY A 288 22.19 -19.38 4.03
C GLY A 288 21.06 -18.54 3.40
N THR A 289 20.62 -18.92 2.20
CA THR A 289 19.45 -18.31 1.55
C THR A 289 18.19 -19.00 2.06
N ILE A 290 17.32 -18.28 2.76
CA ILE A 290 15.98 -18.75 3.13
C ILE A 290 14.98 -18.15 2.14
N VAL A 291 14.23 -19.01 1.45
CA VAL A 291 13.17 -18.59 0.53
C VAL A 291 11.95 -18.12 1.31
N LYS A 292 11.62 -16.84 1.16
CA LYS A 292 10.41 -16.22 1.72
C LYS A 292 9.24 -16.36 0.80
N LYS A 293 9.47 -16.14 -0.49
CA LYS A 293 8.53 -16.47 -1.56
C LYS A 293 9.33 -16.97 -2.75
N LEU A 294 8.82 -18.01 -3.38
CA LEU A 294 9.21 -18.47 -4.69
C LEU A 294 8.01 -18.29 -5.58
N LEU A 295 8.13 -17.43 -6.59
CA LEU A 295 7.06 -17.13 -7.52
C LEU A 295 7.42 -17.63 -8.91
N LEU A 296 6.43 -18.15 -9.62
CA LEU A 296 6.49 -18.44 -11.04
C LEU A 296 5.65 -17.43 -11.80
N THR A 297 6.18 -16.87 -12.89
CA THR A 297 5.39 -16.03 -13.79
C THR A 297 4.78 -16.92 -14.87
N VAL A 298 3.45 -16.89 -14.98
CA VAL A 298 2.65 -17.67 -15.95
C VAL A 298 1.73 -16.73 -16.73
N ASP A 299 1.27 -17.17 -17.90
CA ASP A 299 0.35 -16.40 -18.73
C ASP A 299 -0.66 -17.33 -19.42
N THR A 300 -1.95 -17.05 -19.23
CA THR A 300 -3.05 -17.80 -19.86
C THR A 300 -2.98 -17.77 -21.40
N THR A 301 -2.31 -16.78 -22.00
CA THR A 301 -2.10 -16.72 -23.45
C THR A 301 -1.13 -17.78 -23.96
N ASP A 302 -0.41 -18.48 -23.08
CA ASP A 302 0.40 -19.65 -23.41
C ASP A 302 -0.44 -20.92 -23.65
N ASP A 303 -1.76 -20.85 -23.50
CA ASP A 303 -2.74 -21.90 -23.84
C ASP A 303 -2.39 -23.26 -23.18
N ASN A 304 -2.23 -24.33 -23.96
CA ASN A 304 -1.89 -25.65 -23.44
C ASN A 304 -0.46 -25.76 -22.87
N PHE A 305 0.41 -24.78 -23.11
CA PHE A 305 1.74 -24.72 -22.47
C PHE A 305 1.68 -24.13 -21.05
N MET A 306 0.52 -23.62 -20.61
CA MET A 306 0.39 -23.04 -19.28
C MET A 306 0.43 -24.13 -18.19
N PRO A 307 1.27 -23.98 -17.13
CA PRO A 307 1.24 -24.90 -16.02
C PRO A 307 -0.07 -24.78 -15.23
N LYS A 308 -0.71 -25.91 -14.94
CA LYS A 308 -1.95 -26.02 -14.16
C LYS A 308 -1.69 -26.52 -12.73
N ARG A 309 -0.67 -27.36 -12.54
CA ARG A 309 -0.30 -27.88 -11.23
C ARG A 309 1.20 -28.00 -11.07
N VAL A 310 1.71 -27.43 -9.98
CA VAL A 310 3.13 -27.38 -9.68
C VAL A 310 3.38 -27.93 -8.28
N VAL A 311 4.42 -28.76 -8.14
CA VAL A 311 4.83 -29.34 -6.86
C VAL A 311 6.27 -28.96 -6.59
N VAL A 312 6.52 -28.33 -5.43
CA VAL A 312 7.88 -27.92 -5.05
C VAL A 312 8.45 -28.92 -4.06
N TYR A 313 9.69 -29.34 -4.31
CA TYR A 313 10.49 -30.19 -3.45
C TYR A 313 11.73 -29.44 -2.96
N GLY A 314 12.29 -29.86 -1.83
CA GLY A 314 13.61 -29.37 -1.40
C GLY A 314 14.29 -30.27 -0.39
N GLY A 315 15.61 -30.15 -0.30
CA GLY A 315 16.44 -31.04 0.51
C GLY A 315 17.92 -30.94 0.19
N GLU A 316 18.66 -32.00 0.52
CA GLU A 316 20.11 -32.11 0.30
C GLU A 316 20.40 -33.21 -0.74
N GLY A 317 21.19 -32.89 -1.77
CA GLY A 317 21.47 -33.80 -2.88
C GLY A 317 20.17 -34.32 -3.52
N ASP A 318 20.07 -35.64 -3.70
CA ASP A 318 18.88 -36.27 -4.28
C ASP A 318 17.76 -36.57 -3.25
N ASN A 319 18.01 -36.32 -1.95
CA ASN A 319 17.04 -36.56 -0.89
C ASN A 319 16.06 -35.38 -0.74
N LEU A 320 15.24 -35.16 -1.76
CA LEU A 320 14.27 -34.08 -1.79
C LEU A 320 12.94 -34.50 -1.13
N LYS A 321 12.39 -33.63 -0.28
CA LYS A 321 11.06 -33.79 0.31
C LYS A 321 10.09 -32.81 -0.30
N LYS A 322 8.84 -33.25 -0.49
CA LYS A 322 7.76 -32.37 -0.95
C LYS A 322 7.52 -31.26 0.07
N LEU A 323 7.56 -30.01 -0.40
CA LEU A 323 7.35 -28.80 0.39
C LEU A 323 5.96 -28.19 0.15
N SER A 324 5.52 -28.15 -1.12
CA SER A 324 4.23 -27.58 -1.52
C SER A 324 3.61 -28.30 -2.73
N ASP A 325 2.30 -28.13 -2.92
CA ASP A 325 1.51 -28.60 -4.07
C ASP A 325 0.49 -27.51 -4.38
N VAL A 326 0.61 -26.87 -5.54
CA VAL A 326 -0.13 -25.66 -5.90
C VAL A 326 -0.85 -25.90 -7.21
N SER A 327 -2.17 -25.70 -7.19
CA SER A 327 -3.00 -25.60 -8.40
C SER A 327 -3.06 -24.15 -8.84
N ILE A 328 -2.85 -23.92 -10.14
CA ILE A 328 -2.79 -22.60 -10.75
C ILE A 328 -4.12 -22.36 -11.47
N ASP A 329 -4.68 -21.16 -11.31
CA ASP A 329 -5.86 -20.73 -12.04
C ASP A 329 -5.53 -20.58 -13.53
N GLU A 330 -6.27 -21.28 -14.40
CA GLU A 330 -6.06 -21.30 -15.84
C GLU A 330 -6.29 -19.92 -16.50
N THR A 331 -6.88 -18.96 -15.80
CA THR A 331 -7.09 -17.58 -16.25
C THR A 331 -5.97 -16.61 -15.84
N LEU A 332 -4.99 -17.08 -15.06
CA LEU A 332 -3.96 -16.22 -14.47
C LEU A 332 -2.97 -15.69 -15.51
N ILE A 333 -2.72 -14.37 -15.48
CA ILE A 333 -1.55 -13.72 -16.09
C ILE A 333 -0.78 -13.03 -14.98
N GLY A 334 0.44 -13.49 -14.69
CA GLY A 334 1.33 -12.91 -13.71
C GLY A 334 1.98 -13.94 -12.78
N ASP A 335 2.37 -13.47 -11.58
CA ASP A 335 3.14 -14.26 -10.63
C ASP A 335 2.23 -15.12 -9.74
N VAL A 336 2.52 -16.42 -9.63
CA VAL A 336 1.93 -17.34 -8.66
C VAL A 336 2.97 -17.75 -7.62
N CYS A 337 2.63 -17.60 -6.34
CA CYS A 337 3.50 -18.05 -5.24
C CYS A 337 3.40 -19.58 -5.11
N VAL A 338 4.50 -20.29 -5.37
CA VAL A 338 4.55 -21.75 -5.33
C VAL A 338 5.20 -22.30 -4.06
N LEU A 339 5.96 -21.48 -3.33
CA LEU A 339 6.53 -21.83 -2.04
C LEU A 339 6.71 -20.54 -1.21
N GLU A 340 6.30 -20.55 0.05
CA GLU A 340 6.45 -19.40 0.95
C GLU A 340 6.80 -19.79 2.39
N ASP A 341 7.23 -18.78 3.16
CA ASP A 341 7.43 -18.85 4.61
C ASP A 341 8.39 -19.97 5.07
N MET A 342 9.43 -20.25 4.28
CA MET A 342 10.47 -21.18 4.73
C MET A 342 11.18 -20.62 5.96
N THR A 343 11.47 -21.51 6.91
CA THR A 343 12.15 -21.19 8.17
C THR A 343 13.56 -21.76 8.24
N VAL A 344 13.98 -22.45 7.18
CA VAL A 344 15.28 -23.11 7.04
C VAL A 344 15.82 -22.94 5.63
N HIS A 345 17.14 -22.80 5.54
CA HIS A 345 17.84 -22.92 4.27
C HIS A 345 17.76 -24.37 3.77
N LEU A 346 17.41 -24.54 2.50
CA LEU A 346 17.51 -25.80 1.79
C LEU A 346 18.46 -25.58 0.61
N PRO A 347 19.52 -26.39 0.45
CA PRO A 347 20.50 -26.18 -0.61
C PRO A 347 19.95 -26.47 -2.00
N ILE A 348 18.94 -27.34 -2.13
CA ILE A 348 18.27 -27.62 -3.39
C ILE A 348 16.77 -27.38 -3.24
N ILE A 349 16.21 -26.63 -4.19
CA ILE A 349 14.77 -26.48 -4.39
C ILE A 349 14.45 -26.89 -5.84
N GLU A 350 13.51 -27.80 -6.01
CA GLU A 350 13.10 -28.31 -7.32
C GLU A 350 11.61 -28.08 -7.53
N ILE A 351 11.28 -27.35 -8.57
CA ILE A 351 9.93 -27.02 -9.00
C ILE A 351 9.55 -28.02 -10.09
N ARG A 352 8.58 -28.90 -9.82
CA ARG A 352 8.10 -29.88 -10.79
C ARG A 352 6.76 -29.44 -11.35
N ILE A 353 6.66 -29.37 -12.67
CA ILE A 353 5.42 -29.11 -13.37
C ILE A 353 4.75 -30.45 -13.62
N VAL A 354 3.66 -30.70 -12.89
CA VAL A 354 3.00 -32.01 -12.86
C VAL A 354 1.87 -32.07 -13.88
N GLU A 355 1.15 -30.97 -14.09
CA GLU A 355 0.04 -30.89 -15.04
C GLU A 355 0.09 -29.54 -15.77
N CYS A 356 -0.14 -29.55 -17.07
CA CYS A 356 -0.38 -28.36 -17.90
C CYS A 356 -1.87 -28.25 -18.25
N ARG A 357 -2.30 -27.07 -18.66
CA ARG A 357 -3.66 -26.82 -19.15
C ARG A 357 -3.96 -27.70 -20.37
N ASP A 358 -5.21 -28.17 -20.47
CA ASP A 358 -5.70 -29.00 -21.58
C ASP A 358 -4.80 -30.20 -21.94
N ASP A 359 -4.20 -30.82 -20.91
CA ASP A 359 -3.28 -31.95 -21.02
C ASP A 359 -2.08 -31.66 -21.95
N GLY A 360 -1.58 -30.42 -21.94
CA GLY A 360 -0.36 -30.04 -22.66
C GLY A 360 0.85 -30.91 -22.32
N ILE A 361 1.73 -31.07 -23.29
CA ILE A 361 2.95 -31.87 -23.17
C ILE A 361 4.09 -31.02 -22.61
N ASP A 362 4.36 -29.88 -23.25
CA ASP A 362 5.41 -28.94 -22.87
C ASP A 362 4.86 -27.80 -22.00
N VAL A 363 5.77 -27.05 -21.38
CA VAL A 363 5.43 -25.94 -20.50
C VAL A 363 6.18 -24.68 -20.90
N ARG A 364 5.50 -23.54 -20.79
CA ARG A 364 6.09 -22.20 -20.84
C ARG A 364 6.07 -21.56 -19.46
N LEU A 365 7.23 -21.12 -18.99
CA LEU A 365 7.35 -20.27 -17.81
C LEU A 365 8.01 -18.95 -18.18
N ARG A 366 7.37 -17.85 -17.82
CA ARG A 366 7.85 -16.49 -18.14
C ARG A 366 8.85 -15.93 -17.13
N GLY A 367 9.02 -16.60 -16.01
CA GLY A 367 9.95 -16.13 -14.99
C GLY A 367 9.91 -16.95 -13.71
N VAL A 368 11.03 -16.90 -12.98
CA VAL A 368 11.15 -17.38 -11.60
C VAL A 368 11.69 -16.25 -10.75
N LYS A 369 10.99 -15.94 -9.67
CA LYS A 369 11.36 -14.88 -8.73
C LYS A 369 11.53 -15.47 -7.34
N ILE A 370 12.62 -15.11 -6.67
CA ILE A 370 12.82 -15.45 -5.26
C ILE A 370 12.87 -14.17 -4.46
N LYS A 371 12.06 -14.15 -3.40
CA LYS A 371 12.30 -13.30 -2.26
C LYS A 371 13.04 -14.11 -1.21
N SER A 372 14.17 -13.61 -0.74
CA SER A 372 14.95 -14.23 0.33
C SER A 372 15.31 -13.25 1.43
N SER A 373 15.40 -13.76 2.66
CA SER A 373 16.09 -13.09 3.76
C SER A 373 17.29 -13.94 4.22
N ARG A 374 18.39 -13.26 4.61
CA ARG A 374 19.50 -13.88 5.36
C ARG A 374 19.22 -13.98 6.87
N GLN A 375 18.10 -13.40 7.32
CA GLN A 375 17.64 -13.40 8.70
C GLN A 375 16.29 -14.10 8.77
N ARG A 376 16.02 -14.83 9.85
CA ARG A 376 14.69 -15.41 10.10
C ARG A 376 13.68 -14.29 10.28
N GLU A 377 12.52 -14.42 9.65
CA GLU A 377 11.38 -13.56 9.99
C GLU A 377 10.71 -14.21 11.18
N LEU A 378 10.70 -13.50 12.29
CA LEU A 378 10.22 -13.98 13.58
C LEU A 378 8.82 -13.42 13.91
N GLY A 379 8.22 -12.69 12.96
CA GLY A 379 6.96 -11.97 13.12
C GLY A 379 7.16 -10.49 13.38
N LEU A 380 6.11 -9.83 13.88
CA LEU A 380 6.15 -8.44 14.31
C LEU A 380 7.22 -8.25 15.39
N ASN A 381 8.09 -7.26 15.22
CA ASN A 381 9.14 -6.94 16.18
C ASN A 381 8.62 -5.88 17.18
N ALA A 382 8.64 -6.19 18.48
CA ALA A 382 8.23 -5.28 19.55
C ALA A 382 9.09 -4.01 19.64
N ASP A 383 10.36 -4.07 19.24
CA ASP A 383 11.26 -2.92 19.21
C ASP A 383 10.87 -1.89 18.15
N LEU A 384 9.85 -2.19 17.33
CA LEU A 384 9.31 -1.23 16.38
C LEU A 384 8.61 -0.06 17.09
N PHE A 385 7.95 -0.31 18.22
CA PHE A 385 7.09 0.64 18.94
C PHE A 385 7.86 1.58 19.89
N GLN A 386 9.13 1.85 19.59
CA GLN A 386 9.93 2.79 20.37
C GLN A 386 9.43 4.23 20.14
N PRO A 387 9.49 5.13 21.15
CA PRO A 387 8.98 6.50 21.03
C PRO A 387 9.54 7.27 19.81
N THR A 388 10.80 7.03 19.46
CA THR A 388 11.45 7.65 18.29
C THR A 388 10.80 7.30 16.96
N SER A 389 10.14 6.14 16.86
CA SER A 389 9.44 5.69 15.65
C SER A 389 8.02 6.24 15.57
N LEU A 390 7.44 6.68 16.69
CA LEU A 390 6.04 7.10 16.80
C LEU A 390 5.83 8.61 16.59
N VAL A 391 6.89 9.39 16.34
CA VAL A 391 6.84 10.87 16.23
C VAL A 391 5.83 11.36 15.19
N ARG A 392 5.60 10.58 14.11
CA ARG A 392 4.62 10.91 13.06
C ARG A 392 3.18 10.51 13.41
N TYR A 393 2.98 9.84 14.53
CA TYR A 393 1.73 9.22 14.95
C TYR A 393 1.38 9.64 16.38
N PRO A 394 1.03 10.92 16.61
CA PRO A 394 0.86 11.49 17.95
C PRO A 394 -0.27 10.85 18.76
N ARG A 395 -1.25 10.19 18.11
CA ARG A 395 -2.30 9.41 18.82
C ARG A 395 -1.78 8.11 19.42
N LEU A 396 -0.68 7.59 18.90
CA LEU A 396 0.00 6.41 19.43
C LEU A 396 1.03 6.81 20.50
N GLU A 397 1.57 8.02 20.38
CA GLU A 397 2.53 8.61 21.33
C GLU A 397 1.93 8.67 22.74
N GLY A 398 2.62 8.08 23.71
CA GLY A 398 2.17 7.98 25.11
C GLY A 398 1.44 6.68 25.47
N THR A 399 1.13 5.82 24.49
CA THR A 399 0.69 4.45 24.77
C THR A 399 1.90 3.56 25.06
N ASP A 400 1.78 2.65 26.04
CA ASP A 400 2.84 1.68 26.34
C ASP A 400 3.19 0.84 25.09
N PRO A 401 4.47 0.73 24.70
CA PRO A 401 4.90 -0.05 23.54
C PRO A 401 4.40 -1.50 23.53
N GLU A 402 4.25 -2.11 24.71
CA GLU A 402 3.75 -3.48 24.85
C GLU A 402 2.26 -3.59 24.49
N VAL A 403 1.47 -2.55 24.81
CA VAL A 403 0.05 -2.46 24.43
C VAL A 403 -0.06 -2.30 22.92
N LEU A 404 0.75 -1.43 22.32
CA LEU A 404 0.80 -1.24 20.86
C LEU A 404 1.19 -2.54 20.15
N TYR A 405 2.22 -3.24 20.65
CA TYR A 405 2.65 -4.54 20.12
C TYR A 405 1.52 -5.56 20.13
N ARG A 406 0.86 -5.75 21.28
CA ARG A 406 -0.25 -6.73 21.42
C ARG A 406 -1.43 -6.38 20.52
N ARG A 407 -1.78 -5.10 20.43
CA ARG A 407 -2.84 -4.63 19.54
C ARG A 407 -2.48 -4.93 18.09
N ALA A 408 -1.25 -4.61 17.67
CA ALA A 408 -0.74 -4.90 16.34
C ALA A 408 -0.70 -6.41 16.00
N VAL A 409 -0.38 -7.27 16.96
CA VAL A 409 -0.49 -8.74 16.78
C VAL A 409 -1.93 -9.14 16.46
N LEU A 410 -2.93 -8.64 17.20
CA LEU A 410 -4.33 -8.93 16.90
C LEU A 410 -4.76 -8.37 15.53
N LEU A 411 -4.30 -7.17 15.17
CA LEU A 411 -4.58 -6.60 13.85
C LEU A 411 -3.98 -7.48 12.74
N GLN A 412 -2.74 -7.96 12.87
CA GLN A 412 -2.16 -8.90 11.91
C GLN A 412 -2.96 -10.21 11.80
N ARG A 413 -3.47 -10.74 12.93
CA ARG A 413 -4.36 -11.92 12.91
C ARG A 413 -5.68 -11.61 12.18
N PHE A 414 -6.27 -10.45 12.41
CA PHE A 414 -7.47 -9.99 11.69
C PHE A 414 -7.21 -9.90 10.18
N ILE A 415 -6.11 -9.27 9.76
CA ILE A 415 -5.72 -9.16 8.35
C ILE A 415 -5.51 -10.53 7.71
N LYS A 416 -4.93 -11.50 8.43
CA LYS A 416 -4.76 -12.87 7.93
C LYS A 416 -6.09 -13.53 7.59
N ILE A 417 -7.12 -13.33 8.42
CA ILE A 417 -8.47 -13.84 8.13
C ILE A 417 -9.09 -13.07 6.96
N LEU A 418 -8.93 -11.74 6.92
CA LEU A 418 -9.41 -10.90 5.82
C LEU A 418 -8.83 -11.35 4.47
N ASP A 419 -7.52 -11.55 4.38
CA ASP A 419 -6.82 -12.02 3.19
C ASP A 419 -7.34 -13.37 2.69
N SER A 420 -7.69 -14.28 3.60
CA SER A 420 -8.20 -15.60 3.23
C SER A 420 -9.54 -15.56 2.49
N VAL A 421 -10.32 -14.48 2.65
CA VAL A 421 -11.65 -14.34 2.05
C VAL A 421 -11.76 -13.16 1.08
N LEU A 422 -10.75 -12.30 1.00
CA LEU A 422 -10.82 -11.01 0.28
C LEU A 422 -11.26 -11.16 -1.18
N HIS A 423 -10.72 -12.17 -1.88
CA HIS A 423 -11.03 -12.48 -3.28
C HIS A 423 -12.47 -12.99 -3.50
N HIS A 424 -13.12 -13.53 -2.46
CA HIS A 424 -14.55 -13.89 -2.51
C HIS A 424 -15.46 -12.70 -2.22
N LEU A 425 -14.93 -11.73 -1.48
CA LEU A 425 -15.70 -10.59 -1.08
C LEU A 425 -15.71 -9.52 -2.20
N VAL A 426 -14.58 -9.22 -2.86
CA VAL A 426 -14.51 -8.18 -3.92
C VAL A 426 -14.80 -8.78 -5.30
N PRO A 427 -15.69 -8.19 -6.13
CA PRO A 427 -16.42 -6.91 -5.96
C PRO A 427 -17.79 -7.01 -5.29
N ALA A 428 -18.15 -8.17 -4.73
CA ALA A 428 -19.50 -8.50 -4.27
C ALA A 428 -19.97 -7.78 -2.98
N TRP A 429 -19.20 -6.87 -2.36
CA TRP A 429 -19.59 -6.22 -1.09
C TRP A 429 -20.93 -5.50 -1.19
N ASP A 430 -21.19 -4.85 -2.33
CA ASP A 430 -22.39 -4.03 -2.54
C ASP A 430 -23.62 -4.84 -3.01
N HIS A 431 -23.45 -6.12 -3.38
CA HIS A 431 -24.53 -7.00 -3.87
C HIS A 431 -25.01 -8.03 -2.85
N THR A 432 -24.39 -8.05 -1.67
CA THR A 432 -24.77 -8.95 -0.58
C THR A 432 -25.80 -8.28 0.33
N LEU A 433 -26.73 -9.05 0.88
CA LEU A 433 -27.83 -8.57 1.74
C LEU A 433 -27.29 -7.95 3.04
N GLY A 434 -26.87 -6.68 3.02
CA GLY A 434 -26.67 -5.77 4.16
C GLY A 434 -25.71 -6.19 5.29
N THR A 435 -25.17 -7.41 5.30
CA THR A 435 -24.41 -7.96 6.42
C THR A 435 -22.89 -7.83 6.25
N PHE A 436 -22.40 -7.51 5.05
CA PHE A 436 -20.97 -7.46 4.75
C PHE A 436 -20.47 -6.06 4.35
N SER A 437 -21.36 -5.09 4.19
CA SER A 437 -21.00 -3.69 3.95
C SER A 437 -20.19 -3.08 5.11
N GLU A 438 -20.30 -3.64 6.32
CA GLU A 438 -19.49 -3.21 7.47
C GLU A 438 -18.00 -3.50 7.28
N ILE A 439 -17.64 -4.53 6.50
CA ILE A 439 -16.24 -4.81 6.16
C ILE A 439 -15.66 -3.69 5.30
N LYS A 440 -16.48 -3.04 4.45
CA LYS A 440 -16.10 -1.85 3.67
C LYS A 440 -15.72 -0.67 4.58
N GLN A 441 -16.23 -0.62 5.80
CA GLN A 441 -15.95 0.49 6.73
C GLN A 441 -14.57 0.39 7.38
N VAL A 442 -13.91 -0.77 7.32
CA VAL A 442 -12.52 -0.96 7.77
C VAL A 442 -11.54 -0.99 6.59
N LYS A 443 -11.87 -0.30 5.49
CA LYS A 443 -11.07 -0.23 4.26
C LYS A 443 -9.60 0.14 4.50
N GLN A 444 -9.31 1.01 5.46
CA GLN A 444 -7.95 1.42 5.81
C GLN A 444 -7.06 0.22 6.21
N PHE A 445 -7.64 -0.84 6.76
CA PHE A 445 -6.93 -2.04 7.21
C PHE A 445 -6.41 -2.85 6.02
N LEU A 446 -7.01 -2.70 4.84
CA LEU A 446 -6.54 -3.37 3.62
C LEU A 446 -5.10 -2.96 3.25
N LEU A 447 -4.56 -1.85 3.78
CA LEU A 447 -3.16 -1.47 3.55
C LEU A 447 -2.16 -2.58 3.93
N LEU A 448 -2.48 -3.41 4.93
CA LEU A 448 -1.65 -4.55 5.34
C LEU A 448 -1.98 -5.86 4.61
N SER A 449 -3.01 -5.87 3.75
CA SER A 449 -3.40 -7.05 2.99
C SER A 449 -2.35 -7.41 1.95
N ARG A 450 -1.91 -8.67 1.95
CA ARG A 450 -0.93 -9.18 0.97
C ARG A 450 -1.57 -9.53 -0.37
N GLN A 451 -2.88 -9.78 -0.40
CA GLN A 451 -3.63 -10.16 -1.60
C GLN A 451 -4.10 -8.93 -2.41
N ARG A 452 -4.25 -7.79 -1.74
CA ARG A 452 -4.86 -6.59 -2.31
C ARG A 452 -4.16 -6.03 -3.56
N PRO A 453 -2.82 -5.89 -3.64
CA PRO A 453 -2.18 -5.36 -4.85
C PRO A 453 -2.42 -6.26 -6.07
N GLY A 454 -2.40 -7.59 -5.87
CA GLY A 454 -2.69 -8.57 -6.91
C GLY A 454 -4.12 -8.47 -7.43
N LEU A 455 -5.09 -8.32 -6.53
CA LEU A 455 -6.51 -8.14 -6.89
C LEU A 455 -6.76 -6.84 -7.65
N VAL A 456 -6.14 -5.72 -7.23
CA VAL A 456 -6.22 -4.45 -7.94
C VAL A 456 -5.68 -4.59 -9.37
N ALA A 457 -4.50 -5.19 -9.52
CA ALA A 457 -3.88 -5.39 -10.82
C ALA A 457 -4.74 -6.30 -11.72
N GLN A 458 -5.30 -7.38 -11.17
CA GLN A 458 -6.20 -8.29 -11.88
C GLN A 458 -7.47 -7.56 -12.36
N CYS A 459 -8.16 -6.83 -11.48
CA CYS A 459 -9.38 -6.10 -11.85
C CYS A 459 -9.13 -5.06 -12.95
N LEU A 460 -7.99 -4.37 -12.90
CA LEU A 460 -7.60 -3.43 -13.95
C LEU A 460 -7.34 -4.15 -15.27
N ARG A 461 -6.62 -5.29 -15.26
CA ARG A 461 -6.38 -6.09 -16.46
C ARG A 461 -7.67 -6.63 -17.08
N ASP A 462 -8.56 -7.21 -16.29
CA ASP A 462 -9.80 -7.84 -16.76
C ASP A 462 -10.77 -6.85 -17.40
N SER A 463 -10.65 -5.57 -17.07
CA SER A 463 -11.47 -4.50 -17.62
C SER A 463 -10.79 -3.72 -18.76
N GLU A 464 -9.60 -4.16 -19.21
CA GLU A 464 -8.88 -3.53 -20.31
C GLU A 464 -9.66 -3.59 -21.63
N SER A 465 -9.45 -2.57 -22.46
CA SER A 465 -9.93 -2.53 -23.83
C SER A 465 -8.77 -2.33 -24.79
N SER A 466 -8.98 -2.73 -26.05
CA SER A 466 -8.00 -2.52 -27.10
C SER A 466 -7.83 -1.03 -27.41
N LYS A 467 -6.58 -0.61 -27.64
CA LYS A 467 -6.29 0.73 -28.14
C LYS A 467 -6.92 0.95 -29.53
N PRO A 468 -7.22 2.21 -29.92
CA PRO A 468 -7.69 2.52 -31.26
C PRO A 468 -6.61 2.25 -32.32
N SER A 469 -7.07 2.00 -33.55
CA SER A 469 -6.19 1.78 -34.71
C SER A 469 -5.38 3.02 -35.08
N PHE A 470 -5.90 4.21 -34.80
CA PHE A 470 -5.25 5.50 -34.99
C PHE A 470 -5.30 6.31 -33.69
N MET A 471 -4.22 7.00 -33.36
CA MET A 471 -4.14 7.86 -32.18
C MET A 471 -4.73 9.24 -32.51
N PRO A 472 -5.69 9.77 -31.74
CA PRO A 472 -6.21 11.11 -31.97
C PRO A 472 -5.10 12.15 -31.95
N ARG A 473 -5.08 13.05 -32.95
CA ARG A 473 -4.10 14.14 -33.04
C ARG A 473 -4.76 15.47 -32.74
N LEU A 474 -4.22 16.18 -31.76
CA LEU A 474 -4.72 17.46 -31.26
C LEU A 474 -3.81 18.61 -31.66
N TYR A 475 -4.40 19.74 -32.00
CA TYR A 475 -3.70 21.00 -32.27
C TYR A 475 -4.09 22.00 -31.18
N ILE A 476 -3.15 22.34 -30.30
CA ILE A 476 -3.40 23.14 -29.10
C ILE A 476 -2.71 24.50 -29.25
N ASN A 477 -3.44 25.58 -28.99
CA ASN A 477 -2.91 26.94 -28.97
C ASN A 477 -2.65 27.39 -27.53
N ARG A 478 -1.41 27.26 -27.06
CA ARG A 478 -0.99 27.68 -25.72
C ARG A 478 -0.97 29.19 -25.52
N ARG A 479 -0.72 29.96 -26.57
CA ARG A 479 -0.76 31.43 -26.48
C ARG A 479 -2.15 31.92 -26.11
N LEU A 480 -3.18 31.39 -26.75
CA LEU A 480 -4.57 31.71 -26.41
C LEU A 480 -4.95 31.23 -24.99
N ALA A 481 -4.46 30.05 -24.59
CA ALA A 481 -4.67 29.56 -23.24
C ALA A 481 -4.01 30.45 -22.17
N MET A 482 -2.79 30.94 -22.43
CA MET A 482 -2.08 31.88 -21.57
C MET A 482 -2.83 33.23 -21.47
N GLU A 483 -3.34 33.76 -22.58
CA GLU A 483 -4.15 34.98 -22.59
C GLU A 483 -5.46 34.80 -21.79
N HIS A 484 -6.13 33.65 -21.94
CA HIS A 484 -7.31 33.29 -21.15
C HIS A 484 -6.96 33.17 -19.67
N ARG A 485 -5.88 32.50 -19.30
CA ARG A 485 -5.44 32.33 -17.92
C ARG A 485 -5.14 33.68 -17.23
N ALA A 486 -4.54 34.63 -17.96
CA ALA A 486 -4.29 35.96 -17.44
C ALA A 486 -5.59 36.77 -17.21
N CYS A 487 -6.63 36.55 -18.02
CA CYS A 487 -7.91 37.23 -17.87
C CYS A 487 -9.11 36.34 -18.27
N PRO A 488 -9.56 35.43 -17.38
CA PRO A 488 -10.61 34.45 -17.71
C PRO A 488 -11.94 35.10 -18.10
N LEU A 489 -12.22 36.29 -17.58
CA LEU A 489 -13.43 37.06 -17.87
C LEU A 489 -13.61 37.43 -19.35
N ARG A 490 -12.54 37.43 -20.16
CA ARG A 490 -12.62 37.73 -21.61
C ARG A 490 -13.14 36.56 -22.44
N ASP A 491 -13.07 35.35 -21.92
CA ASP A 491 -13.64 34.14 -22.52
C ASP A 491 -14.38 33.34 -21.44
N PRO A 492 -15.59 33.77 -21.04
CA PRO A 492 -16.35 33.12 -19.97
C PRO A 492 -16.76 31.67 -20.27
N ALA A 493 -16.69 31.26 -21.54
CA ALA A 493 -16.94 29.88 -21.95
C ALA A 493 -15.68 29.00 -21.86
N SER A 494 -14.54 29.60 -21.48
CA SER A 494 -13.22 28.96 -21.37
C SER A 494 -12.81 28.17 -22.62
N LYS A 495 -13.22 28.63 -23.81
CA LYS A 495 -12.95 27.94 -25.09
C LYS A 495 -11.47 27.86 -25.41
N ASN A 496 -10.71 28.88 -25.01
CA ASN A 496 -9.29 29.00 -25.29
C ASN A 496 -8.41 28.27 -24.26
N ALA A 497 -8.96 27.78 -23.15
CA ALA A 497 -8.22 26.98 -22.19
C ALA A 497 -7.72 25.67 -22.84
N VAL A 498 -6.51 25.22 -22.48
CA VAL A 498 -5.97 23.93 -22.96
C VAL A 498 -6.95 22.80 -22.66
N PHE A 499 -7.54 22.79 -21.46
CA PHE A 499 -8.54 21.81 -21.05
C PHE A 499 -9.71 21.70 -22.03
N THR A 500 -10.29 22.83 -22.43
CA THR A 500 -11.42 22.85 -23.37
C THR A 500 -10.97 22.51 -24.78
N GLN A 501 -9.79 22.98 -25.21
CA GLN A 501 -9.24 22.62 -26.53
C GLN A 501 -9.03 21.11 -26.66
N VAL A 502 -8.50 20.45 -25.62
CA VAL A 502 -8.34 18.99 -25.58
C VAL A 502 -9.69 18.28 -25.55
N TYR A 503 -10.60 18.72 -24.67
CA TYR A 503 -11.94 18.12 -24.57
C TYR A 503 -12.70 18.14 -25.89
N GLU A 504 -12.73 19.29 -26.57
CA GLU A 504 -13.40 19.43 -27.86
C GLU A 504 -12.65 18.70 -28.98
N GLY A 505 -11.32 18.70 -28.97
CA GLY A 505 -10.50 18.02 -29.97
C GLY A 505 -10.57 16.48 -29.91
N LEU A 506 -10.93 15.92 -28.74
CA LEU A 506 -11.15 14.48 -28.56
C LEU A 506 -12.60 14.04 -28.78
N LYS A 507 -13.52 14.97 -29.07
CA LYS A 507 -14.90 14.58 -29.40
C LYS A 507 -14.92 13.80 -30.71
N PRO A 508 -15.74 12.73 -30.79
CA PRO A 508 -15.97 12.02 -32.03
C PRO A 508 -16.39 12.98 -33.14
N SER A 509 -15.74 12.85 -34.29
CA SER A 509 -15.98 13.71 -35.44
C SER A 509 -17.24 13.30 -36.21
N ASP A 510 -17.67 12.05 -36.06
CA ASP A 510 -18.92 11.49 -36.58
C ASP A 510 -19.77 10.89 -35.43
N LYS A 511 -21.10 10.93 -35.57
CA LYS A 511 -22.08 10.36 -34.63
C LYS A 511 -21.96 8.85 -34.44
N TYR A 512 -21.30 8.15 -35.37
CA TYR A 512 -21.06 6.71 -35.28
C TYR A 512 -19.70 6.35 -34.66
N GLU A 513 -18.80 7.34 -34.54
CA GLU A 513 -17.51 7.16 -33.91
C GLU A 513 -17.71 7.12 -32.38
N LYS A 514 -17.11 6.12 -31.74
CA LYS A 514 -17.22 5.96 -30.29
C LYS A 514 -16.29 6.98 -29.61
N PRO A 515 -16.69 7.54 -28.45
CA PRO A 515 -15.77 8.30 -27.60
C PRO A 515 -14.50 7.49 -27.31
N LEU A 516 -13.38 8.20 -27.13
CA LEU A 516 -12.11 7.59 -26.78
C LEU A 516 -12.25 6.78 -25.49
N ASP A 517 -11.83 5.52 -25.53
CA ASP A 517 -11.75 4.68 -24.34
C ASP A 517 -10.40 4.91 -23.65
N TYR A 518 -10.37 4.93 -22.32
CA TYR A 518 -9.17 5.14 -21.51
C TYR A 518 -8.70 3.88 -20.77
N ARG A 519 -9.35 2.73 -21.01
CA ARG A 519 -9.06 1.45 -20.35
C ARG A 519 -7.93 0.67 -21.00
N TRP A 520 -6.95 1.34 -21.59
CA TRP A 520 -5.90 0.66 -22.34
C TRP A 520 -4.89 -0.05 -21.42
N PRO A 521 -4.19 -1.08 -21.93
CA PRO A 521 -3.11 -1.75 -21.21
C PRO A 521 -1.98 -0.79 -20.81
N MET A 522 -1.35 -1.04 -19.66
CA MET A 522 -0.27 -0.21 -19.08
C MET A 522 0.95 0.06 -19.97
N ARG A 523 1.15 -0.74 -21.02
CA ARG A 523 2.23 -0.52 -22.00
C ARG A 523 1.99 0.69 -22.91
N TYR A 524 0.76 1.20 -22.97
CA TYR A 524 0.42 2.42 -23.71
C TYR A 524 0.31 3.58 -22.73
N ASP A 525 1.25 4.50 -22.81
CA ASP A 525 1.42 5.64 -21.90
C ASP A 525 0.98 6.98 -22.51
N GLN A 526 0.34 6.95 -23.69
CA GLN A 526 -0.11 8.13 -24.41
C GLN A 526 -1.53 7.93 -24.96
N TRP A 527 -2.44 8.85 -24.65
CA TRP A 527 -3.85 8.79 -25.11
C TRP A 527 -4.15 9.65 -26.34
N TRP A 528 -3.31 10.64 -26.64
CA TRP A 528 -3.41 11.49 -27.83
C TRP A 528 -2.06 12.02 -28.25
N GLU A 529 -1.91 12.33 -29.54
CA GLU A 529 -0.80 13.10 -30.08
C GLU A 529 -1.08 14.59 -29.92
N CYS A 530 -0.09 15.35 -29.48
CA CYS A 530 -0.22 16.79 -29.26
C CYS A 530 0.69 17.58 -30.20
N LYS A 531 0.13 18.60 -30.85
CA LYS A 531 0.85 19.60 -31.65
C LYS A 531 0.52 21.00 -31.15
N PHE A 532 1.49 21.66 -30.53
CA PHE A 532 1.36 23.04 -30.10
C PHE A 532 1.53 23.97 -31.30
N ILE A 533 0.56 24.86 -31.52
CA ILE A 533 0.57 25.78 -32.66
C ILE A 533 1.68 26.81 -32.44
N ALA A 534 2.57 26.93 -33.43
CA ALA A 534 3.76 27.80 -33.41
C ALA A 534 4.85 27.42 -32.39
N GLU A 535 4.87 26.17 -31.91
CA GLU A 535 5.94 25.59 -31.11
C GLU A 535 6.52 24.34 -31.81
N GLY A 536 7.84 24.16 -31.77
CA GLY A 536 8.51 23.01 -32.40
C GLY A 536 8.58 21.80 -31.47
N ILE A 537 7.59 20.92 -31.53
CA ILE A 537 7.63 19.64 -30.81
C ILE A 537 8.43 18.62 -31.62
N ILE A 538 9.60 18.24 -31.10
CA ILE A 538 10.49 17.25 -31.71
C ILE A 538 9.92 15.82 -31.55
N ASP A 539 9.28 15.50 -30.42
CA ASP A 539 8.76 14.15 -30.10
C ASP A 539 7.35 14.16 -29.49
N GLN A 540 6.56 13.14 -29.81
CA GLN A 540 5.12 13.07 -29.56
C GLN A 540 4.75 12.81 -28.09
N GLY A 541 5.62 12.16 -27.32
CA GLY A 541 5.35 11.84 -25.91
C GLY A 541 5.45 13.07 -24.99
N GLY A 542 6.38 13.99 -25.27
CA GLY A 542 6.55 15.23 -24.48
C GLY A 542 5.32 16.15 -24.58
N GLY A 543 4.82 16.38 -25.79
CA GLY A 543 3.65 17.24 -26.00
C GLY A 543 2.39 16.74 -25.29
N PHE A 544 2.21 15.42 -25.21
CA PHE A 544 1.12 14.81 -24.45
C PHE A 544 1.24 15.08 -22.93
N ARG A 545 2.42 14.82 -22.35
CA ARG A 545 2.68 15.09 -20.92
C ARG A 545 2.48 16.56 -20.58
N ASP A 546 2.99 17.46 -21.41
CA ASP A 546 2.84 18.87 -21.13
C ASP A 546 1.38 19.34 -21.26
N SER A 547 0.59 18.74 -22.17
CA SER A 547 -0.85 19.04 -22.24
C SER A 547 -1.60 18.61 -20.97
N LEU A 548 -1.24 17.47 -20.36
CA LEU A 548 -1.77 17.06 -19.05
C LEU A 548 -1.34 18.02 -17.94
N ALA A 549 -0.09 18.47 -17.97
CA ALA A 549 0.44 19.43 -16.99
C ALA A 549 -0.25 20.79 -17.10
N ASP A 550 -0.52 21.27 -18.32
CA ASP A 550 -1.27 22.51 -18.56
C ASP A 550 -2.71 22.39 -18.08
N MET A 551 -3.41 21.29 -18.38
CA MET A 551 -4.75 21.05 -17.87
C MET A 551 -4.79 20.98 -16.35
N SER A 552 -3.81 20.33 -15.72
CA SER A 552 -3.68 20.25 -14.26
C SER A 552 -3.57 21.67 -13.66
N GLU A 553 -2.72 22.51 -14.25
CA GLU A 553 -2.49 23.88 -13.80
C GLU A 553 -3.67 24.82 -14.09
N GLU A 554 -4.47 24.56 -15.13
CA GLU A 554 -5.73 25.29 -15.37
C GLU A 554 -6.85 24.85 -14.42
N LEU A 555 -6.92 23.57 -14.05
CA LEU A 555 -7.93 23.04 -13.13
C LEU A 555 -7.63 23.43 -11.67
N CYS A 556 -6.37 23.37 -11.26
CA CYS A 556 -5.92 23.67 -9.90
C CYS A 556 -4.60 24.48 -9.98
N PRO A 557 -4.67 25.80 -10.20
CA PRO A 557 -3.47 26.64 -10.28
C PRO A 557 -2.56 26.50 -9.05
N SER A 558 -1.25 26.36 -9.27
CA SER A 558 -0.29 26.16 -8.19
C SER A 558 -0.03 27.43 -7.38
N SER A 559 -0.24 28.61 -7.98
CA SER A 559 -0.07 29.92 -7.33
C SER A 559 -1.40 30.51 -6.86
N ALA A 560 -1.41 31.03 -5.63
CA ALA A 560 -2.55 31.75 -5.04
C ALA A 560 -2.91 33.04 -5.80
N ASP A 561 -1.93 33.69 -6.44
CA ASP A 561 -2.11 34.96 -7.15
C ASP A 561 -2.68 34.77 -8.57
N THR A 562 -2.65 33.54 -9.08
CA THR A 562 -3.21 33.24 -10.41
C THR A 562 -4.74 33.19 -10.32
N PRO A 563 -5.48 33.87 -11.22
CA PRO A 563 -6.92 33.68 -11.34
C PRO A 563 -7.25 32.22 -11.62
N VAL A 564 -8.35 31.70 -11.06
CA VAL A 564 -8.83 30.36 -11.41
C VAL A 564 -9.45 30.42 -12.81
N PRO A 565 -8.84 29.79 -13.83
CA PRO A 565 -9.24 30.02 -15.22
C PRO A 565 -10.45 29.17 -15.64
N LEU A 566 -10.73 28.08 -14.93
CA LEU A 566 -11.82 27.16 -15.26
C LEU A 566 -12.90 27.18 -14.15
N PRO A 567 -14.20 27.03 -14.50
CA PRO A 567 -15.29 27.13 -13.53
C PRO A 567 -15.51 25.85 -12.71
N PHE A 568 -14.69 24.80 -12.87
CA PHE A 568 -14.94 23.48 -12.27
C PHE A 568 -14.50 23.38 -10.80
N PHE A 569 -13.50 24.14 -10.40
CA PHE A 569 -12.99 24.11 -9.03
C PHE A 569 -12.90 25.54 -8.50
N VAL A 570 -13.09 25.68 -7.19
CA VAL A 570 -12.91 26.94 -6.45
C VAL A 570 -11.91 26.74 -5.33
N ARG A 571 -11.22 27.81 -4.96
CA ARG A 571 -10.27 27.82 -3.85
C ARG A 571 -11.01 27.46 -2.55
N THR A 572 -10.36 26.69 -1.67
CA THR A 572 -10.89 26.44 -0.32
C THR A 572 -11.01 27.76 0.47
N ALA A 573 -11.92 27.80 1.45
CA ALA A 573 -12.07 28.97 2.33
C ALA A 573 -10.80 29.24 3.16
N ASN A 574 -10.05 28.19 3.50
CA ASN A 574 -8.75 28.30 4.20
C ASN A 574 -7.73 29.18 3.44
N GLN A 575 -7.76 29.17 2.10
CA GLN A 575 -6.87 30.00 1.29
C GLN A 575 -7.18 31.50 1.45
N GLY A 576 -8.45 31.88 1.36
CA GLY A 576 -8.88 33.27 1.51
C GLY A 576 -8.64 33.83 2.91
N ASN A 577 -8.75 32.97 3.93
CA ASN A 577 -8.60 33.36 5.34
C ASN A 577 -7.14 33.35 5.84
N GLY A 578 -6.19 32.88 5.02
CA GLY A 578 -4.79 32.79 5.40
C GLY A 578 -4.50 31.93 6.63
N THR A 579 -5.37 30.98 6.95
CA THR A 579 -5.35 30.16 8.18
C THR A 579 -5.71 28.70 7.87
N GLY A 580 -5.12 27.76 8.61
CA GLY A 580 -5.43 26.31 8.49
C GLY A 580 -4.43 25.51 7.64
N GLU A 581 -4.65 24.19 7.59
CA GLU A 581 -4.00 23.25 6.66
C GLU A 581 -4.63 23.36 5.25
N ALA A 582 -3.98 22.81 4.22
CA ALA A 582 -4.54 22.76 2.85
C ALA A 582 -4.80 24.15 2.19
N ARG A 583 -3.95 25.14 2.47
CA ARG A 583 -4.09 26.53 1.98
C ARG A 583 -4.01 26.70 0.47
N ASP A 584 -3.50 25.70 -0.26
CA ASP A 584 -3.34 25.73 -1.72
C ASP A 584 -4.20 24.67 -2.41
N MET A 585 -5.31 24.28 -1.77
CA MET A 585 -6.23 23.26 -2.28
C MET A 585 -7.53 23.86 -2.81
N TYR A 586 -8.22 23.06 -3.61
CA TYR A 586 -9.45 23.39 -4.32
C TYR A 586 -10.56 22.39 -4.03
N VAL A 587 -11.80 22.85 -4.09
CA VAL A 587 -13.01 22.01 -4.00
C VAL A 587 -13.88 22.20 -5.24
N PRO A 588 -14.68 21.19 -5.65
CA PRO A 588 -15.53 21.33 -6.83
C PRO A 588 -16.52 22.48 -6.65
N ASN A 589 -16.69 23.30 -7.68
CA ASN A 589 -17.58 24.46 -7.65
C ASN A 589 -19.06 24.04 -7.53
N PRO A 590 -19.74 24.31 -6.41
CA PRO A 590 -21.14 23.89 -6.19
C PRO A 590 -22.13 24.60 -7.12
N SER A 591 -21.77 25.69 -7.82
CA SER A 591 -22.61 26.34 -8.85
C SER A 591 -22.37 25.84 -10.27
N CYS A 592 -21.27 25.12 -10.54
CA CYS A 592 -21.00 24.63 -11.89
C CYS A 592 -21.90 23.44 -12.22
N ARG A 593 -22.57 23.49 -13.38
CA ARG A 593 -23.51 22.45 -13.85
C ARG A 593 -23.03 21.73 -15.11
N ASP A 594 -21.78 21.95 -15.52
CA ASP A 594 -21.17 21.24 -16.66
C ASP A 594 -20.72 19.83 -16.25
N PHE A 595 -21.70 18.97 -15.96
CA PHE A 595 -21.47 17.62 -15.48
C PHE A 595 -20.74 16.73 -16.49
N ALA A 596 -20.86 17.02 -17.80
CA ALA A 596 -20.17 16.26 -18.84
C ALA A 596 -18.64 16.46 -18.76
N LYS A 597 -18.17 17.66 -18.44
CA LYS A 597 -16.74 17.92 -18.24
C LYS A 597 -16.24 17.44 -16.88
N TYR A 598 -17.06 17.49 -15.82
CA TYR A 598 -16.71 16.80 -14.56
C TYR A 598 -16.57 15.29 -14.77
N GLU A 599 -17.48 14.68 -15.52
CA GLU A 599 -17.38 13.27 -15.88
C GLU A 599 -16.10 12.98 -16.67
N TRP A 600 -15.73 13.85 -17.61
CA TRP A 600 -14.46 13.70 -18.32
C TRP A 600 -13.22 13.88 -17.43
N ILE A 601 -13.23 14.81 -16.46
CA ILE A 601 -12.18 14.90 -15.43
C ILE A 601 -12.06 13.56 -14.71
N GLY A 602 -13.20 12.97 -14.31
CA GLY A 602 -13.24 11.62 -13.73
C GLY A 602 -12.61 10.54 -14.61
N GLN A 603 -12.88 10.57 -15.92
CA GLN A 603 -12.26 9.64 -16.87
C GLN A 603 -10.74 9.83 -16.95
N LEU A 604 -10.26 11.07 -16.98
CA LEU A 604 -8.82 11.38 -16.95
C LEU A 604 -8.17 10.91 -15.65
N MET A 605 -8.85 11.03 -14.50
CA MET A 605 -8.38 10.46 -13.23
C MET A 605 -8.25 8.94 -13.33
N GLY A 606 -9.23 8.26 -13.92
CA GLY A 606 -9.17 6.82 -14.12
C GLY A 606 -8.08 6.39 -15.10
N ALA A 607 -7.83 7.19 -16.13
CA ALA A 607 -6.75 7.00 -17.08
C ALA A 607 -5.39 7.12 -16.39
N ALA A 608 -5.19 8.17 -15.58
CA ALA A 608 -3.99 8.37 -14.76
C ALA A 608 -3.75 7.20 -13.78
N LEU A 609 -4.80 6.72 -13.10
CA LEU A 609 -4.72 5.57 -12.19
C LEU A 609 -4.23 4.30 -12.86
N ARG A 610 -4.63 4.07 -14.11
CA ARG A 610 -4.19 2.94 -14.95
C ARG A 610 -2.82 3.16 -15.56
N GLY A 611 -2.46 4.41 -15.85
CA GLY A 611 -1.26 4.77 -16.59
C GLY A 611 -0.04 5.01 -15.72
N LYS A 612 0.99 5.61 -16.35
CA LYS A 612 2.23 6.08 -15.69
C LYS A 612 2.27 7.59 -15.54
N GLU A 613 1.23 8.27 -16.03
CA GLU A 613 1.14 9.71 -16.18
C GLU A 613 0.09 10.26 -15.23
N PHE A 614 0.31 11.49 -14.75
CA PHE A 614 -0.47 12.06 -13.66
C PHE A 614 -1.37 13.20 -14.12
N LEU A 615 -2.56 13.25 -13.53
CA LEU A 615 -3.41 14.44 -13.53
C LEU A 615 -3.28 15.07 -12.14
N VAL A 616 -2.50 16.14 -12.02
CA VAL A 616 -2.16 16.72 -10.73
C VAL A 616 -3.29 17.64 -10.28
N LEU A 617 -4.10 17.17 -9.33
CA LEU A 617 -5.19 17.94 -8.74
C LEU A 617 -4.87 18.22 -7.27
N ALA A 618 -4.96 19.48 -6.87
CA ALA A 618 -4.74 19.90 -5.49
C ALA A 618 -6.08 19.89 -4.73
N LEU A 619 -6.59 18.70 -4.41
CA LEU A 619 -7.87 18.52 -3.71
C LEU A 619 -7.62 18.09 -2.26
N PRO A 620 -8.42 18.56 -1.28
CA PRO A 620 -8.29 18.10 0.10
C PRO A 620 -8.78 16.66 0.24
N GLY A 621 -8.31 15.94 1.26
CA GLY A 621 -8.73 14.56 1.57
C GLY A 621 -10.25 14.39 1.67
N PHE A 622 -10.97 15.46 2.07
CA PHE A 622 -12.43 15.54 2.03
C PHE A 622 -13.01 15.14 0.66
N VAL A 623 -12.49 15.70 -0.44
CA VAL A 623 -12.99 15.41 -1.80
C VAL A 623 -12.57 14.02 -2.25
N TRP A 624 -11.33 13.61 -1.96
CA TRP A 624 -10.83 12.27 -2.30
C TRP A 624 -11.62 11.15 -1.61
N LYS A 625 -12.01 11.34 -0.35
CA LYS A 625 -12.88 10.41 0.37
C LYS A 625 -14.25 10.28 -0.30
N GLN A 626 -14.86 11.38 -0.71
CA GLN A 626 -16.13 11.34 -1.43
C GLN A 626 -16.01 10.58 -2.76
N LEU A 627 -14.91 10.79 -3.50
CA LEU A 627 -14.63 10.07 -4.76
C LEU A 627 -14.39 8.57 -4.56
N SER A 628 -13.68 8.18 -3.49
CA SER A 628 -13.39 6.77 -3.15
C SER A 628 -14.55 6.05 -2.46
N GLY A 629 -15.64 6.76 -2.16
CA GLY A 629 -16.81 6.23 -1.45
C GLY A 629 -16.58 6.04 0.05
N GLU A 630 -15.59 6.70 0.64
CA GLU A 630 -15.33 6.69 2.09
C GLU A 630 -16.20 7.72 2.83
N GLU A 631 -16.53 7.41 4.08
CA GLU A 631 -17.30 8.31 4.94
C GLU A 631 -16.48 9.58 5.27
N VAL A 632 -17.12 10.74 5.15
CA VAL A 632 -16.56 12.05 5.53
C VAL A 632 -17.12 12.52 6.87
N SER A 633 -16.28 13.14 7.68
CA SER A 633 -16.62 13.64 9.01
C SER A 633 -16.45 15.16 9.10
N TRP A 634 -17.46 15.84 9.65
CA TRP A 634 -17.42 17.29 9.87
C TRP A 634 -16.18 17.75 10.65
N SER A 635 -15.93 17.15 11.82
CA SER A 635 -14.87 17.59 12.72
C SER A 635 -13.46 17.19 12.26
N LYS A 636 -13.35 16.24 11.33
CA LYS A 636 -12.06 15.66 10.92
C LYS A 636 -11.63 16.09 9.53
N ASP A 637 -12.56 16.05 8.57
CA ASP A 637 -12.24 16.24 7.15
C ASP A 637 -12.56 17.66 6.67
N PHE A 638 -13.65 18.26 7.18
CA PHE A 638 -14.05 19.60 6.77
C PHE A 638 -13.09 20.73 7.21
N PRO A 639 -12.26 20.62 8.27
CA PRO A 639 -11.25 21.64 8.57
C PRO A 639 -10.26 21.89 7.44
N ALA A 640 -10.04 20.91 6.55
CA ALA A 640 -9.20 21.08 5.35
C ALA A 640 -9.86 21.98 4.27
N VAL A 641 -11.17 22.22 4.37
CA VAL A 641 -11.93 23.12 3.49
C VAL A 641 -12.16 24.47 4.16
N ASP A 642 -12.65 24.46 5.40
CA ASP A 642 -12.98 25.67 6.16
C ASP A 642 -12.81 25.45 7.67
N SER A 643 -11.57 25.62 8.14
CA SER A 643 -11.21 25.47 9.55
C SER A 643 -11.83 26.55 10.45
N VAL A 644 -12.13 27.73 9.90
CA VAL A 644 -12.73 28.85 10.65
C VAL A 644 -14.19 28.55 10.93
N LEU A 645 -14.95 28.08 9.95
CA LEU A 645 -16.35 27.69 10.13
C LEU A 645 -16.49 26.54 11.13
N VAL A 646 -15.63 25.51 11.04
CA VAL A 646 -15.68 24.39 11.99
C VAL A 646 -15.51 24.90 13.42
N LYS A 647 -14.48 25.71 13.69
CA LYS A 647 -14.23 26.31 15.01
C LYS A 647 -15.38 27.22 15.46
N LEU A 648 -15.96 27.99 14.54
CA LEU A 648 -17.09 28.86 14.85
C LEU A 648 -18.30 28.06 15.34
N LEU A 649 -18.66 26.98 14.66
CA LEU A 649 -19.80 26.15 15.05
C LEU A 649 -19.52 25.38 16.37
N GLU A 650 -18.29 24.90 16.59
CA GLU A 650 -17.89 24.27 17.86
C GLU A 650 -18.02 25.22 19.04
N VAL A 651 -17.53 26.46 18.89
CA VAL A 651 -17.66 27.52 19.90
C VAL A 651 -19.13 27.88 20.12
N MET A 652 -19.94 27.90 19.07
CA MET A 652 -21.37 28.22 19.16
C MET A 652 -22.19 27.14 19.86
N GLU A 653 -21.84 25.85 19.70
CA GLU A 653 -22.53 24.75 20.39
C GLU A 653 -22.38 24.86 21.91
N GLY A 654 -21.17 25.15 22.39
CA GLY A 654 -20.84 25.30 23.81
C GLY A 654 -21.12 26.67 24.41
N MET A 655 -21.68 27.62 23.64
CA MET A 655 -21.90 29.00 24.07
C MET A 655 -23.07 29.10 25.05
N ASP A 656 -22.97 29.98 26.04
CA ASP A 656 -24.09 30.36 26.89
C ASP A 656 -25.05 31.32 26.16
N LYS A 657 -26.27 31.45 26.69
CA LYS A 657 -27.35 32.23 26.06
C LYS A 657 -27.02 33.71 25.93
N GLU A 658 -26.45 34.32 26.97
CA GLU A 658 -26.15 35.76 27.00
C GLU A 658 -25.08 36.10 25.96
N THR A 659 -24.03 35.29 25.87
CA THR A 659 -22.97 35.44 24.87
C THR A 659 -23.50 35.22 23.46
N PHE A 660 -24.37 34.23 23.25
CA PHE A 660 -24.97 33.97 21.94
C PHE A 660 -25.85 35.12 21.47
N GLU A 661 -26.76 35.62 22.33
CA GLU A 661 -27.64 36.73 22.00
C GLU A 661 -26.85 38.01 21.70
N PHE A 662 -25.76 38.26 22.45
CA PHE A 662 -24.85 39.37 22.21
C PHE A 662 -24.12 39.28 20.86
N LYS A 663 -23.62 38.09 20.49
CA LYS A 663 -22.84 37.91 19.25
C LYS A 663 -23.69 37.74 17.99
N PHE A 664 -24.86 37.08 18.10
CA PHE A 664 -25.61 36.58 16.95
C PHE A 664 -27.09 36.98 16.92
N GLY A 665 -27.66 37.40 18.06
CA GLY A 665 -29.11 37.45 18.30
C GLY A 665 -29.94 38.37 17.40
N LYS A 666 -29.32 39.14 16.49
CA LYS A 666 -30.01 39.98 15.50
C LYS A 666 -29.45 39.87 14.07
N GLU A 667 -28.35 39.15 13.87
CA GLU A 667 -27.62 39.12 12.59
C GLU A 667 -27.63 37.73 11.96
N LEU A 668 -27.59 36.67 12.78
CA LEU A 668 -27.55 35.30 12.28
C LEU A 668 -28.94 34.87 11.80
N THR A 669 -29.05 34.57 10.52
CA THR A 669 -30.27 34.03 9.90
C THR A 669 -30.06 32.58 9.50
N PHE A 670 -31.12 31.85 9.14
CA PHE A 670 -31.00 30.48 8.63
C PHE A 670 -30.47 30.44 7.19
N THR A 671 -29.26 30.96 7.00
CA THR A 671 -28.51 31.00 5.76
C THR A 671 -27.05 30.57 5.99
N THR A 672 -26.37 30.14 4.94
CA THR A 672 -24.92 29.90 4.98
C THR A 672 -24.28 30.32 3.66
N VAL A 673 -22.99 30.66 3.70
CA VAL A 673 -22.17 30.92 2.51
C VAL A 673 -21.52 29.60 2.06
N LEU A 674 -21.61 29.29 0.76
CA LEU A 674 -20.97 28.13 0.14
C LEU A 674 -19.53 28.44 -0.31
N SER A 675 -18.80 27.42 -0.77
CA SER A 675 -17.39 27.57 -1.16
C SER A 675 -17.17 28.44 -2.39
N ASP A 676 -18.19 28.64 -3.22
CA ASP A 676 -18.21 29.56 -4.35
C ASP A 676 -18.73 30.97 -3.99
N GLN A 677 -18.87 31.26 -2.69
CA GLN A 677 -19.39 32.52 -2.14
C GLN A 677 -20.89 32.77 -2.35
N GLN A 678 -21.67 31.79 -2.82
CA GLN A 678 -23.12 31.91 -2.88
C GLN A 678 -23.76 31.77 -1.50
N VAL A 679 -24.76 32.62 -1.21
CA VAL A 679 -25.58 32.50 0.00
C VAL A 679 -26.77 31.59 -0.28
N VAL A 680 -26.95 30.56 0.54
CA VAL A 680 -28.08 29.63 0.44
C VAL A 680 -28.91 29.62 1.71
N GLU A 681 -30.22 29.43 1.55
CA GLU A 681 -31.14 29.27 2.67
C GLU A 681 -31.08 27.83 3.22
N LEU A 682 -30.99 27.69 4.55
CA LEU A 682 -30.97 26.40 5.24
C LEU A 682 -32.38 25.83 5.46
N ILE A 683 -33.37 26.71 5.48
CA ILE A 683 -34.81 26.41 5.57
C ILE A 683 -35.55 27.34 4.61
N PRO A 684 -36.77 26.99 4.15
CA PRO A 684 -37.55 27.88 3.27
C PRO A 684 -37.80 29.25 3.91
N GLY A 685 -37.40 30.33 3.24
CA GLY A 685 -37.52 31.71 3.75
C GLY A 685 -36.52 32.04 4.86
N GLY A 686 -35.47 31.22 5.01
CA GLY A 686 -34.47 31.31 6.07
C GLY A 686 -33.75 32.65 6.13
N THR A 687 -33.67 33.39 5.02
CA THR A 687 -33.07 34.75 4.97
C THR A 687 -33.77 35.73 5.92
N GLY A 688 -35.07 35.55 6.17
CA GLY A 688 -35.86 36.41 7.06
C GLY A 688 -36.01 35.89 8.50
N ILE A 689 -35.47 34.71 8.81
CA ILE A 689 -35.66 34.05 10.10
C ILE A 689 -34.35 34.12 10.90
N VAL A 690 -34.37 34.85 12.01
CA VAL A 690 -33.24 34.97 12.92
C VAL A 690 -33.09 33.69 13.75
N VAL A 691 -31.86 33.24 13.94
CA VAL A 691 -31.52 32.07 14.75
C VAL A 691 -31.52 32.45 16.23
N GLY A 692 -32.44 31.88 17.00
CA GLY A 692 -32.46 32.00 18.45
C GLY A 692 -31.50 31.04 19.15
N TYR A 693 -31.20 31.28 20.43
CA TYR A 693 -30.32 30.40 21.22
C TYR A 693 -30.79 28.94 21.25
N GLU A 694 -32.11 28.73 21.37
CA GLU A 694 -32.71 27.39 21.39
C GLU A 694 -32.62 26.67 20.05
N ASP A 695 -32.49 27.43 18.94
CA ASP A 695 -32.38 26.89 17.59
C ASP A 695 -30.94 26.62 17.15
N ARG A 696 -29.94 27.03 17.95
CA ARG A 696 -28.51 26.99 17.56
C ARG A 696 -28.05 25.60 17.13
N SER A 697 -28.40 24.54 17.85
CA SER A 697 -27.98 23.17 17.53
C SER A 697 -28.63 22.69 16.23
N ARG A 698 -29.87 23.11 15.95
CA ARG A 698 -30.54 22.83 14.66
C ARG A 698 -29.86 23.59 13.52
N PHE A 699 -29.55 24.87 13.72
CA PHE A 699 -28.82 25.67 12.75
C PHE A 699 -27.44 25.04 12.44
N ILE A 700 -26.70 24.62 13.46
CA ILE A 700 -25.40 23.93 13.32
C ILE A 700 -25.56 22.69 12.44
N GLN A 701 -26.50 21.80 12.75
CA GLN A 701 -26.74 20.60 11.96
C GLN A 701 -27.09 20.90 10.50
N LEU A 702 -27.88 21.94 10.25
CA LEU A 702 -28.25 22.35 8.89
C LEU A 702 -27.06 22.92 8.12
N VAL A 703 -26.23 23.76 8.75
CA VAL A 703 -24.98 24.27 8.13
C VAL A 703 -24.04 23.11 7.82
N GLN A 704 -23.81 22.21 8.79
CA GLN A 704 -22.95 21.04 8.60
C GLN A 704 -23.40 20.21 7.41
N LYS A 705 -24.69 19.90 7.33
CA LYS A 705 -25.27 19.16 6.21
C LYS A 705 -25.10 19.90 4.89
N ALA A 706 -25.48 21.17 4.83
CA ALA A 706 -25.43 21.97 3.60
C ALA A 706 -23.99 22.08 3.06
N ARG A 707 -23.00 22.28 3.94
CA ARG A 707 -21.59 22.43 3.57
C ARG A 707 -20.93 21.09 3.20
N LEU A 708 -21.29 19.98 3.86
CA LEU A 708 -20.79 18.63 3.51
C LEU A 708 -21.35 18.13 2.17
N GLU A 709 -22.59 18.52 1.84
CA GLU A 709 -23.30 18.06 0.63
C GLU A 709 -23.19 19.06 -0.54
N GLU A 710 -22.51 20.20 -0.38
CA GLU A 710 -22.57 21.33 -1.32
C GLU A 710 -22.19 20.95 -2.76
N SER A 711 -21.20 20.07 -2.93
CA SER A 711 -20.65 19.68 -4.23
C SER A 711 -21.00 18.24 -4.63
N ARG A 712 -22.05 17.67 -4.03
CA ARG A 712 -22.42 16.26 -4.21
C ARG A 712 -22.67 15.89 -5.68
N GLU A 713 -23.30 16.75 -6.46
CA GLU A 713 -23.60 16.48 -7.88
C GLU A 713 -22.32 16.49 -8.74
N GLN A 714 -21.40 17.41 -8.46
CA GLN A 714 -20.12 17.53 -9.17
C GLN A 714 -19.23 16.32 -8.87
N VAL A 715 -19.16 15.93 -7.59
CA VAL A 715 -18.42 14.73 -7.18
C VAL A 715 -19.03 13.46 -7.77
N ALA A 716 -20.37 13.36 -7.80
CA ALA A 716 -21.03 12.21 -8.44
C ALA A 716 -20.74 12.13 -9.94
N ALA A 717 -20.68 13.27 -10.65
CA ALA A 717 -20.28 13.29 -12.06
C ALA A 717 -18.83 12.84 -12.27
N MET A 718 -17.88 13.36 -11.47
CA MET A 718 -16.48 12.90 -11.51
C MET A 718 -16.36 11.40 -11.19
N GLN A 719 -17.07 10.92 -10.17
CA GLN A 719 -17.07 9.50 -9.80
C GLN A 719 -17.66 8.62 -10.92
N ALA A 720 -18.73 9.05 -11.58
CA ALA A 720 -19.30 8.35 -12.75
C ALA A 720 -18.27 8.22 -13.89
N GLY A 721 -17.50 9.28 -14.12
CA GLY A 721 -16.42 9.29 -15.09
C GLY A 721 -15.28 8.35 -14.73
N LEU A 722 -14.86 8.38 -13.47
CA LEU A 722 -13.84 7.48 -12.92
C LEU A 722 -14.25 6.02 -13.09
N LEU A 723 -15.52 5.70 -12.79
CA LEU A 723 -16.08 4.35 -12.91
C LEU A 723 -16.28 3.86 -14.35
N LYS A 724 -16.28 4.76 -15.35
CA LYS A 724 -16.21 4.37 -16.77
C LYS A 724 -14.84 3.79 -17.15
N VAL A 725 -13.79 4.07 -16.38
CA VAL A 725 -12.40 3.69 -16.70
C VAL A 725 -11.84 2.69 -15.68
N VAL A 726 -12.24 2.81 -14.41
CA VAL A 726 -11.75 2.00 -13.30
C VAL A 726 -12.91 1.22 -12.69
N PRO A 727 -12.85 -0.11 -12.58
CA PRO A 727 -13.92 -0.89 -11.95
C PRO A 727 -14.17 -0.47 -10.49
N GLN A 728 -15.42 -0.54 -10.04
CA GLN A 728 -15.79 -0.28 -8.64
C GLN A 728 -14.94 -1.10 -7.65
N ALA A 729 -14.64 -2.36 -8.01
CA ALA A 729 -13.77 -3.27 -7.28
C ALA A 729 -12.43 -2.63 -6.88
N VAL A 730 -11.82 -1.88 -7.80
CA VAL A 730 -10.53 -1.23 -7.58
C VAL A 730 -10.67 -0.06 -6.63
N LEU A 731 -11.73 0.74 -6.76
CA LEU A 731 -12.00 1.83 -5.82
C LEU A 731 -12.27 1.32 -4.40
N ASP A 732 -12.94 0.17 -4.26
CA ASP A 732 -13.19 -0.46 -2.95
C ASP A 732 -11.91 -1.04 -2.32
N LEU A 733 -10.91 -1.41 -3.12
CA LEU A 733 -9.62 -1.92 -2.67
C LEU A 733 -8.60 -0.81 -2.34
N LEU A 734 -8.75 0.41 -2.86
CA LEU A 734 -7.79 1.51 -2.67
C LEU A 734 -8.27 2.49 -1.60
N THR A 735 -7.41 2.90 -0.66
CA THR A 735 -7.74 4.03 0.21
C THR A 735 -7.74 5.34 -0.59
N TRP A 736 -8.39 6.39 -0.08
CA TRP A 736 -8.41 7.70 -0.73
C TRP A 736 -6.99 8.26 -0.96
N GLN A 737 -6.05 8.03 -0.04
CA GLN A 737 -4.65 8.46 -0.20
C GLN A 737 -3.97 7.76 -1.37
N GLU A 738 -4.28 6.49 -1.58
CA GLU A 738 -3.70 5.71 -2.68
C GLU A 738 -4.35 6.05 -4.01
N LEU A 739 -5.66 6.34 -4.00
CA LEU A 739 -6.35 6.91 -5.15
C LEU A 739 -5.70 8.24 -5.56
N GLU A 740 -5.50 9.16 -4.61
CA GLU A 740 -4.78 10.42 -4.84
C GLU A 740 -3.39 10.16 -5.42
N LYS A 741 -2.57 9.31 -4.77
CA LYS A 741 -1.21 9.02 -5.24
C LYS A 741 -1.16 8.38 -6.61
N LYS A 742 -2.12 7.50 -6.95
CA LYS A 742 -2.20 6.88 -8.28
C LYS A 742 -2.64 7.87 -9.36
N VAL A 743 -3.49 8.83 -9.03
CA VAL A 743 -3.98 9.84 -9.98
C VAL A 743 -2.98 10.98 -10.15
N CYS A 744 -2.44 11.49 -9.06
CA CYS A 744 -1.65 12.71 -9.03
C CYS A 744 -0.13 12.46 -8.91
N GLY A 745 0.30 11.31 -8.42
CA GLY A 745 1.68 11.06 -7.99
C GLY A 745 1.95 11.56 -6.56
N ASP A 746 3.12 11.20 -6.02
CA ASP A 746 3.53 11.57 -4.67
C ASP A 746 3.83 13.08 -4.56
N PRO A 747 3.14 13.83 -3.69
CA PRO A 747 3.32 15.28 -3.54
C PRO A 747 4.62 15.67 -2.83
N GLU A 748 5.17 14.77 -2.01
CA GLU A 748 6.44 14.98 -1.31
C GLU A 748 7.60 14.37 -2.11
N VAL A 749 8.47 15.23 -2.64
CA VAL A 749 9.64 14.84 -3.42
C VAL A 749 10.85 14.85 -2.51
N THR A 750 11.09 13.76 -1.77
CA THR A 750 12.26 13.66 -0.89
C THR A 750 13.55 13.38 -1.67
N VAL A 751 14.70 13.81 -1.13
CA VAL A 751 16.00 13.53 -1.78
C VAL A 751 16.27 12.03 -1.83
N ASP A 752 15.90 11.28 -0.80
CA ASP A 752 16.06 9.81 -0.80
C ASP A 752 15.22 9.12 -1.88
N ALA A 753 14.01 9.60 -2.14
CA ALA A 753 13.18 9.10 -3.23
C ALA A 753 13.80 9.44 -4.60
N LEU A 754 14.32 10.66 -4.78
CA LEU A 754 15.05 11.06 -5.98
C LEU A 754 16.29 10.18 -6.18
N ARG A 755 17.10 9.93 -5.15
CA ARG A 755 18.29 9.05 -5.22
C ARG A 755 17.96 7.66 -5.77
N LYS A 756 16.83 7.08 -5.37
CA LYS A 756 16.40 5.76 -5.85
C LYS A 756 16.07 5.76 -7.35
N LEU A 757 15.53 6.87 -7.84
CA LEU A 757 15.00 7.03 -9.20
C LEU A 757 15.97 7.71 -10.19
N THR A 758 17.04 8.33 -9.70
CA THR A 758 18.11 8.91 -10.50
C THR A 758 19.15 7.86 -10.90
N ARG A 759 19.60 7.91 -12.15
CA ARG A 759 20.73 7.14 -12.69
C ARG A 759 21.74 8.12 -13.28
N PHE A 760 22.99 8.00 -12.83
CA PHE A 760 24.11 8.75 -13.39
C PHE A 760 24.79 7.84 -14.40
N GLU A 761 24.80 8.27 -15.66
CA GLU A 761 25.43 7.57 -16.77
C GLU A 761 26.68 8.36 -17.19
N ASP A 762 27.75 7.66 -17.54
CA ASP A 762 29.04 8.26 -17.95
C ASP A 762 29.72 9.15 -16.88
N PHE A 763 29.44 8.89 -15.59
CA PHE A 763 30.16 9.49 -14.46
C PHE A 763 31.15 8.50 -13.84
N GLU A 764 32.32 9.01 -13.40
CA GLU A 764 33.21 8.23 -12.55
C GLU A 764 32.64 8.12 -11.11
N PRO A 765 32.89 7.02 -10.38
CA PRO A 765 32.38 6.85 -9.01
C PRO A 765 32.76 7.96 -8.02
N SER A 766 33.84 8.68 -8.27
CA SER A 766 34.35 9.79 -7.44
C SER A 766 34.08 11.19 -8.00
N ASP A 767 33.23 11.31 -9.04
CA ASP A 767 32.99 12.58 -9.71
C ASP A 767 32.35 13.63 -8.77
N THR A 768 32.96 14.80 -8.68
CA THR A 768 32.51 15.90 -7.80
C THR A 768 31.17 16.50 -8.23
N ARG A 769 30.80 16.42 -9.51
CA ARG A 769 29.49 16.90 -10.01
C ARG A 769 28.33 16.16 -9.35
N VAL A 770 28.48 14.85 -9.16
CA VAL A 770 27.47 14.00 -8.49
C VAL A 770 27.29 14.43 -7.03
N GLN A 771 28.40 14.73 -6.34
CA GLN A 771 28.37 15.20 -4.95
C GLN A 771 27.68 16.55 -4.83
N TYR A 772 28.08 17.52 -5.67
CA TYR A 772 27.50 18.86 -5.71
C TYR A 772 26.02 18.86 -6.07
N PHE A 773 25.60 18.02 -7.01
CA PHE A 773 24.19 17.85 -7.37
C PHE A 773 23.34 17.43 -6.17
N TRP A 774 23.80 16.41 -5.43
CA TRP A 774 23.05 15.92 -4.28
C TRP A 774 23.05 16.88 -3.09
N GLU A 775 24.15 17.61 -2.90
CA GLU A 775 24.22 18.69 -1.90
C GLU A 775 23.25 19.82 -2.25
N ALA A 776 23.19 20.25 -3.51
CA ALA A 776 22.24 21.25 -4.00
C ALA A 776 20.78 20.83 -3.76
N LEU A 777 20.41 19.59 -4.11
CA LEU A 777 19.05 19.09 -3.90
C LEU A 777 18.68 18.90 -2.42
N ASN A 778 19.65 18.69 -1.52
CA ASN A 778 19.40 18.68 -0.08
C ASN A 778 19.03 20.07 0.46
N ASN A 779 19.52 21.13 -0.17
CA ASN A 779 19.20 22.51 0.19
C ASN A 779 17.89 23.01 -0.45
N PHE A 780 17.33 22.27 -1.40
CA PHE A 780 16.06 22.62 -2.04
C PHE A 780 14.86 22.38 -1.10
N THR A 781 13.89 23.29 -1.17
CA THR A 781 12.57 23.06 -0.58
C THR A 781 11.81 21.95 -1.34
N ASN A 782 10.69 21.46 -0.80
CA ASN A 782 9.85 20.52 -1.55
C ASN A 782 9.36 21.12 -2.89
N GLU A 783 9.03 22.41 -2.88
CA GLU A 783 8.61 23.14 -4.07
C GLU A 783 9.73 23.23 -5.11
N ASP A 784 10.95 23.58 -4.69
CA ASP A 784 12.11 23.60 -5.57
C ASP A 784 12.39 22.22 -6.19
N ARG A 785 12.29 21.13 -5.40
CA ARG A 785 12.47 19.77 -5.90
C ARG A 785 11.38 19.35 -6.88
N SER A 786 10.12 19.77 -6.65
CA SER A 786 9.01 19.52 -7.57
C SER A 786 9.20 20.27 -8.89
N ARG A 787 9.63 21.53 -8.85
CA ARG A 787 9.95 22.33 -10.05
C ARG A 787 11.15 21.75 -10.81
N PHE A 788 12.20 21.33 -10.09
CA PHE A 788 13.33 20.62 -10.68
C PHE A 788 12.89 19.33 -11.38
N LEU A 789 12.04 18.53 -10.75
CA LEU A 789 11.52 17.32 -11.37
C LEU A 789 10.77 17.63 -12.66
N ARG A 790 9.96 18.70 -12.68
CA ARG A 790 9.23 19.15 -13.86
C ARG A 790 10.19 19.58 -14.96
N PHE A 791 11.23 20.33 -14.61
CA PHE A 791 12.27 20.76 -15.54
C PHE A 791 12.95 19.58 -16.24
N VAL A 792 13.22 18.48 -15.53
CA VAL A 792 13.93 17.33 -16.10
C VAL A 792 13.00 16.34 -16.81
N THR A 793 11.77 16.16 -16.31
CA THR A 793 10.90 15.04 -16.72
C THR A 793 9.55 15.45 -17.31
N GLY A 794 9.20 16.74 -17.22
CA GLY A 794 7.85 17.25 -17.47
C GLY A 794 6.85 16.97 -16.34
N ARG A 795 7.25 16.22 -15.30
CA ARG A 795 6.37 15.84 -14.18
C ARG A 795 6.73 16.57 -12.90
N SER A 796 5.74 17.06 -12.17
CA SER A 796 5.95 17.73 -10.88
C SER A 796 5.92 16.78 -9.66
N ARG A 797 5.52 15.52 -9.86
CA ARG A 797 5.37 14.50 -8.80
C ARG A 797 6.05 13.18 -9.17
N LEU A 798 6.46 12.43 -8.14
CA LEU A 798 7.07 11.11 -8.28
C LEU A 798 6.01 10.01 -8.45
N PRO A 799 6.37 8.82 -8.97
CA PRO A 799 7.68 8.42 -9.50
C PRO A 799 7.96 8.96 -10.92
N ALA A 800 9.20 9.39 -11.13
CA ALA A 800 9.76 9.69 -12.44
C ALA A 800 11.26 9.34 -12.43
N ARG A 801 11.71 8.55 -13.41
CA ARG A 801 13.12 8.18 -13.55
C ARG A 801 13.88 9.36 -14.12
N ILE A 802 15.09 9.60 -13.63
CA ILE A 802 15.94 10.68 -14.09
C ILE A 802 17.26 10.09 -14.56
N TYR A 803 17.67 10.42 -15.77
CA TYR A 803 18.98 10.06 -16.31
C TYR A 803 19.85 11.32 -16.33
N ILE A 804 21.03 11.27 -15.72
CA ILE A 804 21.94 12.40 -15.68
C ILE A 804 23.20 12.01 -16.45
N TYR A 805 23.58 12.85 -17.39
CA TYR A 805 24.82 12.74 -18.17
C TYR A 805 25.70 13.95 -17.91
N PRO A 806 27.03 13.82 -18.06
CA PRO A 806 27.90 14.98 -18.14
C PRO A 806 27.55 15.82 -19.38
N ASP A 807 27.60 17.15 -19.26
CA ASP A 807 27.45 18.04 -20.40
C ASP A 807 28.56 17.81 -21.46
N LYS A 808 28.21 17.95 -22.74
CA LYS A 808 29.07 17.70 -23.92
C LYS A 808 30.15 18.78 -24.11
N LEU A 809 30.00 19.94 -23.47
CA LEU A 809 30.89 21.12 -23.62
C LEU A 809 32.21 21.05 -22.82
N GLY A 810 32.47 19.99 -22.06
CA GLY A 810 33.75 19.79 -21.35
C GLY A 810 33.96 20.70 -20.13
N TYR A 811 35.19 20.72 -19.60
CA TYR A 811 35.55 21.44 -18.35
C TYR A 811 35.63 22.99 -18.51
N GLU A 812 35.39 23.54 -19.70
CA GLU A 812 35.66 24.96 -20.01
C GLU A 812 34.49 25.91 -19.68
N THR A 813 33.30 25.39 -19.38
CA THR A 813 32.06 26.17 -19.23
C THR A 813 31.43 26.04 -17.82
N THR A 814 32.06 26.65 -16.81
CA THR A 814 31.56 26.63 -15.42
C THR A 814 30.29 27.46 -15.17
N ASP A 815 29.88 28.27 -16.15
CA ASP A 815 28.75 29.20 -16.05
C ASP A 815 27.51 28.79 -16.86
N ALA A 816 27.55 27.68 -17.59
CA ALA A 816 26.43 27.18 -18.38
C ALA A 816 25.23 26.81 -17.50
N LEU A 817 24.01 27.07 -18.00
CA LEU A 817 22.80 26.52 -17.40
C LEU A 817 22.72 25.03 -17.74
N PRO A 818 22.12 24.22 -16.86
CA PRO A 818 21.91 22.82 -17.17
C PRO A 818 20.85 22.69 -18.28
N GLU A 819 21.02 21.69 -19.14
CA GLU A 819 20.08 21.40 -20.23
C GLU A 819 19.28 20.14 -19.88
N SER A 820 17.99 20.12 -20.20
CA SER A 820 17.15 18.94 -20.02
C SER A 820 16.52 18.48 -21.32
N SER A 821 16.25 17.19 -21.40
CA SER A 821 15.42 16.58 -22.42
C SER A 821 14.29 15.83 -21.72
N THR A 822 13.14 16.48 -21.57
CA THR A 822 11.97 15.94 -20.87
C THR A 822 11.38 14.71 -21.56
N CYS A 823 11.66 14.51 -22.86
CA CYS A 823 11.29 13.31 -23.62
C CYS A 823 11.95 12.05 -23.04
N SER A 824 13.27 12.09 -22.82
CA SER A 824 14.08 11.00 -22.27
C SER A 824 14.29 11.10 -20.76
N SER A 825 13.68 12.09 -20.10
CA SER A 825 13.89 12.42 -18.69
C SER A 825 15.38 12.61 -18.35
N THR A 826 16.08 13.31 -19.25
CA THR A 826 17.53 13.47 -19.21
C THR A 826 17.92 14.86 -18.73
N LEU A 827 18.93 14.95 -17.88
CA LEU A 827 19.61 16.17 -17.49
C LEU A 827 21.08 16.09 -17.93
N PHE A 828 21.55 17.07 -18.68
CA PHE A 828 22.96 17.29 -18.93
C PHE A 828 23.49 18.22 -17.85
N LEU A 829 24.41 17.71 -17.02
CA LEU A 829 24.92 18.40 -15.84
C LEU A 829 26.30 19.03 -16.14
N PRO A 830 26.41 20.37 -16.18
CA PRO A 830 27.67 21.06 -16.37
C PRO A 830 28.62 20.89 -15.18
N HIS A 831 29.90 21.19 -15.40
CA HIS A 831 30.90 21.20 -14.33
C HIS A 831 30.86 22.52 -13.57
N TYR A 832 30.22 22.54 -12.40
CA TYR A 832 30.15 23.72 -11.55
C TYR A 832 31.31 23.83 -10.56
N ALA A 833 31.73 25.06 -10.28
CA ALA A 833 32.83 25.33 -9.36
C ALA A 833 32.54 24.96 -7.88
N SER A 834 31.27 24.91 -7.48
CA SER A 834 30.84 24.51 -6.13
C SER A 834 29.39 24.03 -6.11
N ALA A 835 29.01 23.32 -5.03
CA ALA A 835 27.61 22.92 -4.78
C ALA A 835 26.65 24.12 -4.76
N LYS A 836 27.08 25.27 -4.23
CA LYS A 836 26.27 26.50 -4.22
C LYS A 836 25.96 27.02 -5.62
N VAL A 837 26.94 27.01 -6.52
CA VAL A 837 26.73 27.42 -7.92
C VAL A 837 25.81 26.44 -8.64
N CYS A 838 25.98 25.14 -8.37
CA CYS A 838 25.09 24.10 -8.89
C CYS A 838 23.64 24.34 -8.43
N GLU A 839 23.44 24.63 -7.14
CA GLU A 839 22.15 24.96 -6.55
C GLU A 839 21.48 26.17 -7.23
N GLU A 840 22.22 27.27 -7.38
CA GLU A 840 21.72 28.49 -8.01
C GLU A 840 21.33 28.28 -9.48
N LYS A 841 22.17 27.57 -10.25
CA LYS A 841 21.92 27.32 -11.70
C LYS A 841 20.76 26.34 -11.91
N LEU A 842 20.68 25.26 -11.12
CA LEU A 842 19.56 24.31 -11.16
C LEU A 842 18.23 25.00 -10.79
N ARG A 843 18.24 25.80 -9.72
CA ARG A 843 17.03 26.53 -9.29
C ARG A 843 16.62 27.55 -10.35
N TYR A 844 17.57 28.27 -10.93
CA TYR A 844 17.27 29.23 -12.00
C TYR A 844 16.63 28.54 -13.22
N ALA A 845 17.23 27.45 -13.71
CA ALA A 845 16.69 26.71 -14.85
C ALA A 845 15.27 26.18 -14.55
N ALA A 846 15.07 25.60 -13.37
CA ALA A 846 13.78 25.05 -12.95
C ALA A 846 12.64 26.08 -12.86
N TYR A 847 12.95 27.36 -12.61
CA TYR A 847 11.94 28.42 -12.52
C TYR A 847 11.66 29.13 -13.84
N ASN A 848 12.62 29.16 -14.77
CA ASN A 848 12.55 30.00 -15.96
C ASN A 848 12.33 29.21 -17.27
N CYS A 849 12.70 27.93 -17.33
CA CYS A 849 12.53 27.08 -18.52
C CYS A 849 11.16 26.37 -18.50
N VAL A 850 10.08 27.12 -18.73
CA VAL A 850 8.68 26.63 -18.65
C VAL A 850 8.12 26.20 -20.03
N ALA A 851 8.77 26.59 -21.14
CA ALA A 851 8.40 26.26 -22.51
C ALA A 851 9.55 25.53 -23.24
N ILE A 852 9.22 24.74 -24.27
CA ILE A 852 10.20 24.03 -25.11
C ILE A 852 10.78 25.05 -26.09
N ASP A 853 12.06 25.38 -25.93
CA ASP A 853 12.76 26.28 -26.84
C ASP A 853 13.06 25.58 -28.17
N THR A 854 12.88 26.29 -29.29
CA THR A 854 13.17 25.75 -30.61
C THR A 854 14.55 26.19 -31.08
N ASP A 855 15.47 25.24 -31.24
CA ASP A 855 16.69 25.42 -32.04
C ASP A 855 16.42 25.33 -33.56
N MET A 856 15.16 25.45 -34.01
CA MET A 856 14.83 25.46 -35.43
C MET A 856 14.88 26.91 -35.95
N SER A 857 15.88 27.13 -36.80
CA SER A 857 16.01 28.32 -37.65
C SER A 857 14.69 28.56 -38.42
N PRO A 858 14.14 29.80 -38.47
CA PRO A 858 12.91 30.14 -39.19
C PRO A 858 12.93 29.88 -40.71
N TRP A 859 14.03 29.34 -41.22
CA TRP A 859 14.33 29.15 -42.63
C TRP A 859 14.24 27.70 -43.09
N GLU A 860 13.87 26.78 -42.20
CA GLU A 860 13.61 25.37 -42.52
C GLU A 860 12.11 25.06 -42.34
N GLU A 861 11.30 25.56 -43.28
CA GLU A 861 9.94 25.05 -43.57
C GLU A 861 9.94 24.24 -44.87
#